data_AF-A0A7Y0LZU9-F1
#
_entry.id   AF-A0A7Y0LZU9-F1
#
_cell.length_a   1.000
_cell.length_b   1.000
_cell.length_c   1.000
_cell.angle_alpha   90.00
_cell.angle_beta   90.00
_cell.angle_gamma   90.00
#
_symmetry.space_group_name_H-M   'P 1'
#
loop_
_entity.id
_entity.type
_entity.pdbx_description
1 polymer ?
#
loop_
_entity_poly.entity_id
_entity_poly.type
_entity_poly.pdbx_seq_one_letter_code
_entity_poly.pdbx_strand_id
1 'polypeptide(L)'
;MCRAEHLNYLRLREWQDVVTQLREMAKPLGIRVDPPHRHRSLRTAADAARATDVSDSTRSPARAESDSSSRAPTDTAVSDLARPPHRAASDTPAAPPATQPRRRTAPGAAQQTLASDTADTPTNLRLDWDADRIHVSLLAGLLSQIGRQEVTEVRASAARGGAKPPPRPRKGGRNEYLGARGAKFAIFPGSPLSRKPPAWVMAGELVETSRLWGRDVARIQPEWAEELATHLVKRTYSEPAWSTKQGAAMADERVLLYGVPLVTQRRVLYAKVDPEHARELFLRHALVQGEWTTHHQFFHHNRDLLAQAEDLEARARRRDLVIDDDELYAFYDERVPADVVSARHFDTWWKTARRTQPDLLTFTLDMLVRGDDAAGGVSETDFPSLWPQGDLELPLTYQFEPGSDADGVTVHIPVVVLGRVRPEGFDWMVPGLREELVTALIRSLAKPVRVQLVPAPDVARDVVRWIDENLPGWADTVRAADMADSMHDAVARAVRALRGVEVPDDAWDDERLPAHLRMTFRVEEDRGGQAGAHGVVLDESKDLLALQRRLAAHTQDAVRVAVRSAVRDAVRESMRAGEAASSGTGVDDAGAPRPGGDDGLPLAAPAIAEQTGLATWPGDLPDDHLPAVVETAGPGGFRVRGYAALVEEPGPGKGVHVALRVLADPVEQARAHHRGLRRLLLIETGLATARVTTRWSGTQSLTLAASPYRSTDALVTDVQVAAIEALMTAHAGAAGPTGAGPTGAADVRDRAGYEALRATVRRGLEDTVHRVVTDLVAVLTAARELDVAVRGATSLALLNTLQDVREQAADLVHDGFVSEVGAARLPHLVRYLRAAQHRLGKAADNPNRDAELAWRIHDLEDEYRTARERAAAGPPDPARDAALGDVRWMIEELRVSLFAQHLGTPVPVSEKRIRTALAG
;
A
#
# COMPACT_ATOMS: atom_id res chain seq x y z
N MET A 1 -59.70 -51.86 29.86
CA MET A 1 -58.99 -50.73 29.25
C MET A 1 -58.70 -49.62 30.26
N CYS A 2 -59.69 -48.84 30.73
CA CYS A 2 -59.42 -47.66 31.58
C CYS A 2 -58.60 -47.96 32.85
N ARG A 3 -58.92 -49.04 33.58
CA ARG A 3 -58.14 -49.47 34.76
C ARG A 3 -56.71 -49.94 34.42
N ALA A 4 -56.52 -50.52 33.24
CA ALA A 4 -55.21 -51.04 32.80
C ALA A 4 -54.29 -49.91 32.30
N GLU A 5 -54.87 -48.85 31.70
CA GLU A 5 -54.14 -47.71 31.14
C GLU A 5 -54.21 -46.46 32.04
N HIS A 6 -54.63 -46.62 33.30
CA HIS A 6 -54.78 -45.54 34.29
C HIS A 6 -55.66 -44.35 33.81
N LEU A 7 -56.65 -44.61 32.95
CA LEU A 7 -57.60 -43.61 32.48
C LEU A 7 -58.79 -43.49 33.43
N ASN A 8 -59.29 -42.26 33.63
CA ASN A 8 -60.52 -42.03 34.40
C ASN A 8 -61.74 -42.37 33.53
N TYR A 9 -62.53 -43.37 33.95
CA TYR A 9 -63.70 -43.83 33.21
C TYR A 9 -64.79 -42.76 33.06
N LEU A 10 -65.05 -41.96 34.11
CA LEU A 10 -66.05 -40.88 34.06
C LEU A 10 -65.63 -39.81 33.06
N ARG A 11 -64.37 -39.37 33.07
CA ARG A 11 -63.85 -38.37 32.12
C ARG A 11 -63.92 -38.84 30.66
N LEU A 12 -63.64 -40.12 30.41
CA LEU A 12 -63.74 -40.67 29.05
C LEU A 12 -65.18 -40.67 28.55
N ARG A 13 -66.14 -41.01 29.42
CA ARG A 13 -67.57 -40.99 29.09
C ARG A 13 -68.07 -39.56 28.84
N GLU A 14 -67.74 -38.63 29.74
CA GLU A 14 -68.05 -37.21 29.58
C GLU A 14 -67.51 -36.67 28.24
N TRP A 15 -66.27 -37.02 27.89
CA TRP A 15 -65.67 -36.62 26.61
C TRP A 15 -66.44 -37.20 25.41
N GLN A 16 -66.83 -38.47 25.44
CA GLN A 16 -67.62 -39.09 24.36
C GLN A 16 -68.98 -38.39 24.18
N ASP A 17 -69.64 -38.05 25.28
CA ASP A 17 -70.93 -37.35 25.25
C ASP A 17 -70.76 -35.93 24.67
N VAL A 18 -69.75 -35.18 25.12
CA VAL A 18 -69.44 -33.83 24.61
C VAL A 18 -69.08 -33.85 23.12
N VAL A 19 -68.23 -34.79 22.68
CA VAL A 19 -67.86 -34.90 21.25
C VAL A 19 -69.09 -35.24 20.40
N THR A 20 -70.00 -36.07 20.91
CA THR A 20 -71.25 -36.42 20.21
C THR A 20 -72.14 -35.18 20.07
N GLN A 21 -72.33 -34.44 21.15
CA GLN A 21 -73.10 -33.19 21.14
C GLN A 21 -72.49 -32.14 20.19
N LEU A 22 -71.17 -31.93 20.24
CA LEU A 22 -70.48 -30.99 19.34
C LEU A 22 -70.61 -31.40 17.87
N ARG A 23 -70.53 -32.70 17.56
CA ARG A 23 -70.76 -33.21 16.19
C ARG A 23 -72.19 -32.99 15.74
N GLU A 24 -73.17 -33.11 16.62
CA GLU A 24 -74.56 -32.83 16.30
C GLU A 24 -74.80 -31.33 16.07
N MET A 25 -74.21 -30.47 16.90
CA MET A 25 -74.28 -29.01 16.75
C MET A 25 -73.52 -28.50 15.52
N ALA A 26 -72.49 -29.21 15.05
CA ALA A 26 -71.73 -28.88 13.86
C ALA A 26 -72.49 -29.14 12.55
N LYS A 27 -73.42 -30.11 12.53
CA LYS A 27 -74.17 -30.52 11.31
C LYS A 27 -75.00 -29.38 10.70
N PRO A 28 -75.81 -28.61 11.46
CA PRO A 28 -76.55 -27.47 10.91
C PRO A 28 -75.65 -26.36 10.35
N LEU A 29 -74.41 -26.24 10.86
CA LEU A 29 -73.43 -25.24 10.43
C LEU A 29 -72.65 -25.66 9.16
N GLY A 30 -72.96 -26.82 8.58
CA GLY A 30 -72.29 -27.35 7.39
C GLY A 30 -70.89 -27.91 7.65
N ILE A 31 -70.47 -28.04 8.92
CA ILE A 31 -69.15 -28.53 9.30
C ILE A 31 -69.18 -30.07 9.32
N ARG A 32 -68.47 -30.70 8.37
CA ARG A 32 -68.33 -32.16 8.30
C ARG A 32 -67.10 -32.63 9.06
N VAL A 33 -67.28 -33.63 9.93
CA VAL A 33 -66.20 -34.26 10.70
C VAL A 33 -65.94 -35.65 10.11
N ASP A 34 -64.92 -35.74 9.26
CA ASP A 34 -64.55 -37.00 8.61
C ASP A 34 -63.76 -37.92 9.58
N PRO A 35 -63.92 -39.25 9.49
CA PRO A 35 -63.10 -40.19 10.26
C PRO A 35 -61.64 -40.18 9.75
N PRO A 36 -60.65 -40.47 10.64
CA PRO A 36 -59.24 -40.52 10.25
C PRO A 36 -58.96 -41.60 9.20
N HIS A 37 -57.98 -41.35 8.33
CA HIS A 37 -57.60 -42.28 7.27
C HIS A 37 -56.99 -43.58 7.82
N ARG A 38 -57.33 -44.73 7.22
CA ARG A 38 -56.75 -46.05 7.56
C ARG A 38 -55.49 -46.30 6.73
N HIS A 39 -54.33 -46.49 7.36
CA HIS A 39 -53.10 -46.88 6.67
C HIS A 39 -52.61 -48.27 7.14
N ARG A 40 -52.12 -49.10 6.20
CA ARG A 40 -51.54 -50.43 6.51
C ARG A 40 -50.10 -50.23 6.94
N SER A 41 -49.74 -50.54 8.20
CA SER A 41 -48.35 -50.41 8.65
C SER A 41 -47.50 -51.58 8.18
N LEU A 42 -46.59 -51.36 7.23
CA LEU A 42 -45.43 -52.23 7.06
C LEU A 42 -44.36 -51.76 8.05
N ARG A 43 -44.16 -52.52 9.13
CA ARG A 43 -42.97 -52.35 9.98
C ARG A 43 -41.82 -53.14 9.37
N THR A 44 -40.79 -52.47 8.88
CA THR A 44 -39.43 -53.03 8.78
C THR A 44 -38.54 -52.30 9.77
N ALA A 45 -37.77 -53.06 10.54
CA ALA A 45 -36.94 -52.62 11.67
C ALA A 45 -35.69 -51.78 11.28
N ALA A 46 -35.67 -51.14 10.11
CA ALA A 46 -34.49 -50.47 9.55
C ALA A 46 -34.44 -48.94 9.81
N ASP A 47 -35.56 -48.27 10.08
CA ASP A 47 -35.59 -46.80 10.25
C ASP A 47 -35.30 -46.33 11.69
N ALA A 48 -35.19 -47.23 12.66
CA ALA A 48 -34.86 -46.88 14.04
C ALA A 48 -33.35 -46.61 14.28
N ALA A 49 -32.49 -46.81 13.27
CA ALA A 49 -31.03 -46.75 13.42
C ALA A 49 -30.34 -45.53 12.75
N ARG A 50 -31.08 -44.61 12.12
CA ARG A 50 -30.49 -43.41 11.46
C ARG A 50 -30.70 -42.07 12.19
N ALA A 51 -31.26 -42.09 13.40
CA ALA A 51 -31.55 -40.85 14.16
C ALA A 51 -30.59 -40.59 15.34
N THR A 52 -29.43 -41.25 15.36
CA THR A 52 -28.38 -41.04 16.37
C THR A 52 -27.02 -40.95 15.70
N ASP A 53 -26.81 -39.91 14.89
CA ASP A 53 -25.52 -39.23 14.79
C ASP A 53 -25.69 -37.97 13.94
N VAL A 54 -25.34 -36.82 14.51
CA VAL A 54 -24.71 -35.64 13.90
C VAL A 54 -24.88 -34.51 14.93
N SER A 55 -23.84 -34.32 15.73
CA SER A 55 -23.48 -33.02 16.29
C SER A 55 -22.03 -32.74 15.94
N ASP A 56 -21.79 -31.49 15.57
CA ASP A 56 -20.50 -30.80 15.52
C ASP A 56 -19.61 -31.02 14.27
N SER A 57 -19.60 -30.02 13.37
CA SER A 57 -18.35 -29.43 12.91
C SER A 57 -18.57 -28.03 12.33
N THR A 58 -17.88 -27.10 12.97
CA THR A 58 -17.47 -25.77 12.53
C THR A 58 -16.88 -25.77 11.12
N ARG A 59 -17.23 -24.76 10.31
CA ARG A 59 -16.38 -24.35 9.18
C ARG A 59 -16.50 -22.85 8.90
N SER A 60 -15.38 -22.15 9.12
CA SER A 60 -15.08 -20.85 8.52
C SER A 60 -14.52 -21.05 7.10
N PRO A 61 -14.52 -20.01 6.23
CA PRO A 61 -14.42 -20.16 4.78
C PRO A 61 -13.02 -19.87 4.23
N ALA A 62 -12.66 -20.50 3.11
CA ALA A 62 -11.61 -20.01 2.21
C ALA A 62 -11.70 -20.69 0.83
N ARG A 63 -11.70 -19.82 -0.21
CA ARG A 63 -11.07 -19.93 -1.56
C ARG A 63 -11.35 -21.16 -2.43
N ALA A 64 -11.33 -21.12 -3.76
CA ALA A 64 -11.41 -20.16 -4.87
C ALA A 64 -11.33 -21.03 -6.15
N GLU A 65 -11.56 -20.43 -7.32
CA GLU A 65 -11.18 -20.90 -8.69
C GLU A 65 -12.05 -22.03 -9.30
N SER A 66 -12.84 -21.81 -10.36
CA SER A 66 -12.60 -21.34 -11.74
C SER A 66 -12.10 -22.42 -12.70
N ASP A 67 -12.95 -22.80 -13.67
CA ASP A 67 -12.69 -22.95 -15.12
C ASP A 67 -13.86 -23.77 -15.72
N SER A 68 -14.64 -23.37 -16.72
CA SER A 68 -14.47 -22.73 -18.04
C SER A 68 -14.69 -23.73 -19.19
N SER A 69 -15.02 -23.16 -20.35
CA SER A 69 -15.27 -23.75 -21.69
C SER A 69 -16.72 -24.23 -21.96
N SER A 70 -17.51 -23.46 -22.73
CA SER A 70 -17.61 -23.39 -24.22
C SER A 70 -18.27 -24.63 -24.81
N ARG A 71 -19.31 -24.59 -25.65
CA ARG A 71 -19.35 -23.98 -27.00
C ARG A 71 -20.80 -24.10 -27.53
N ALA A 72 -21.25 -23.10 -28.28
CA ALA A 72 -22.43 -23.13 -29.17
C ALA A 72 -22.13 -24.02 -30.43
N PRO A 73 -23.01 -24.25 -31.45
CA PRO A 73 -24.01 -23.31 -31.98
C PRO A 73 -25.30 -23.89 -32.64
N THR A 74 -26.12 -22.96 -33.20
CA THR A 74 -26.90 -23.05 -34.48
C THR A 74 -28.10 -24.02 -34.58
N ASP A 75 -29.23 -23.72 -35.24
CA ASP A 75 -29.74 -22.55 -35.96
C ASP A 75 -31.23 -22.78 -36.33
N THR A 76 -31.94 -21.71 -36.69
CA THR A 76 -33.10 -21.60 -37.62
C THR A 76 -34.44 -22.30 -37.28
N ALA A 77 -35.53 -21.55 -36.99
CA ALA A 77 -36.47 -20.88 -37.95
C ALA A 77 -37.71 -21.77 -38.21
N VAL A 78 -38.96 -21.32 -38.38
CA VAL A 78 -39.60 -20.01 -38.58
C VAL A 78 -41.12 -20.26 -38.47
N SER A 79 -41.85 -19.28 -37.90
CA SER A 79 -43.22 -18.78 -38.18
C SER A 79 -44.41 -19.78 -38.36
N ASP A 80 -45.67 -19.48 -38.06
CA ASP A 80 -46.40 -18.22 -38.26
C ASP A 80 -47.82 -18.27 -37.65
N LEU A 81 -48.35 -17.06 -37.39
CA LEU A 81 -49.74 -16.60 -37.57
C LEU A 81 -50.94 -17.06 -36.68
N ALA A 82 -51.47 -16.04 -36.00
CA ALA A 82 -52.83 -15.48 -36.13
C ALA A 82 -53.91 -15.72 -35.03
N ARG A 83 -54.41 -14.58 -34.55
CA ARG A 83 -55.60 -14.24 -33.72
C ARG A 83 -56.85 -14.09 -34.64
N PRO A 84 -58.06 -13.69 -34.16
CA PRO A 84 -59.03 -14.16 -33.14
C PRO A 84 -60.45 -14.33 -33.83
N PRO A 85 -61.68 -14.05 -33.29
CA PRO A 85 -62.23 -13.79 -31.92
C PRO A 85 -63.60 -14.48 -31.59
N HIS A 86 -64.12 -14.16 -30.38
CA HIS A 86 -65.54 -14.05 -29.94
C HIS A 86 -66.34 -15.22 -29.28
N ARG A 87 -66.77 -14.89 -28.04
CA ARG A 87 -68.10 -15.01 -27.36
C ARG A 87 -68.79 -16.39 -27.12
N ALA A 88 -69.03 -16.59 -25.82
CA ALA A 88 -70.29 -16.93 -25.14
C ALA A 88 -70.73 -18.41 -24.92
N ALA A 89 -70.95 -18.67 -23.61
CA ALA A 89 -72.03 -19.42 -22.96
C ALA A 89 -72.09 -20.97 -22.97
N SER A 90 -72.09 -21.47 -21.72
CA SER A 90 -72.88 -22.56 -21.10
C SER A 90 -72.67 -24.05 -21.47
N ASP A 91 -72.73 -24.84 -20.39
CA ASP A 91 -73.10 -26.25 -20.23
C ASP A 91 -72.03 -27.37 -20.25
N THR A 92 -71.72 -27.84 -19.04
CA THR A 92 -71.39 -29.21 -18.59
C THR A 92 -72.35 -30.24 -19.26
N PRO A 93 -72.00 -31.52 -19.57
CA PRO A 93 -71.29 -32.42 -18.66
C PRO A 93 -70.39 -33.54 -19.25
N ALA A 94 -69.57 -34.10 -18.35
CA ALA A 94 -69.10 -35.50 -18.21
C ALA A 94 -68.71 -36.34 -19.46
N ALA A 95 -67.45 -36.77 -19.51
CA ALA A 95 -67.01 -38.00 -20.19
C ALA A 95 -65.60 -38.45 -19.72
N PRO A 96 -65.16 -39.69 -20.02
CA PRO A 96 -64.40 -40.56 -19.11
C PRO A 96 -62.95 -40.89 -19.63
N PRO A 97 -62.23 -41.93 -19.13
CA PRO A 97 -60.76 -42.04 -19.16
C PRO A 97 -60.18 -42.92 -20.29
N ALA A 98 -58.88 -42.78 -20.58
CA ALA A 98 -58.03 -43.80 -21.22
C ALA A 98 -56.54 -43.46 -20.96
N THR A 99 -55.73 -44.28 -20.29
CA THR A 99 -55.04 -45.50 -20.77
C THR A 99 -53.88 -45.23 -21.75
N GLN A 100 -52.65 -45.23 -21.21
CA GLN A 100 -51.37 -45.87 -21.64
C GLN A 100 -51.01 -45.94 -23.15
N PRO A 101 -49.72 -45.86 -23.56
CA PRO A 101 -48.86 -47.06 -23.54
C PRO A 101 -47.31 -46.92 -23.53
N ARG A 102 -46.67 -47.91 -22.86
CA ARG A 102 -45.58 -48.81 -23.32
C ARG A 102 -44.20 -48.19 -23.63
N ARG A 103 -43.03 -48.82 -23.41
CA ARG A 103 -42.60 -50.21 -23.69
C ARG A 103 -41.13 -50.34 -23.20
N ARG A 104 -40.66 -51.38 -22.50
CA ARG A 104 -40.06 -52.66 -22.98
C ARG A 104 -39.45 -53.37 -21.74
N THR A 105 -39.85 -54.56 -21.27
CA THR A 105 -39.42 -55.94 -21.66
C THR A 105 -37.90 -56.13 -21.80
N ALA A 106 -37.17 -57.09 -21.20
CA ALA A 106 -37.44 -58.36 -20.48
C ALA A 106 -36.06 -58.93 -19.98
N PRO A 107 -35.86 -60.22 -19.61
CA PRO A 107 -36.56 -61.13 -18.70
C PRO A 107 -35.62 -61.84 -17.68
N GLY A 108 -36.17 -62.63 -16.75
CA GLY A 108 -35.39 -63.57 -15.93
C GLY A 108 -36.20 -64.49 -15.02
N ALA A 109 -36.75 -65.55 -15.61
CA ALA A 109 -37.13 -66.86 -15.07
C ALA A 109 -37.76 -67.01 -13.65
N ALA A 110 -38.99 -67.53 -13.68
CA ALA A 110 -39.70 -68.14 -12.57
C ALA A 110 -39.42 -69.65 -12.47
N GLN A 111 -39.58 -70.21 -11.27
CA GLN A 111 -40.08 -71.54 -10.87
C GLN A 111 -39.93 -71.57 -9.33
N GLN A 112 -40.79 -72.11 -8.48
CA GLN A 112 -41.99 -72.93 -8.62
C GLN A 112 -42.65 -72.97 -7.22
N THR A 113 -43.98 -72.81 -7.19
CA THR A 113 -44.97 -73.57 -6.40
C THR A 113 -44.67 -74.13 -5.00
N LEU A 114 -45.57 -73.80 -4.06
CA LEU A 114 -46.56 -74.69 -3.38
C LEU A 114 -46.67 -74.51 -1.86
N ALA A 115 -47.93 -74.50 -1.42
CA ALA A 115 -48.43 -74.88 -0.09
C ALA A 115 -48.04 -73.94 1.08
N SER A 116 -48.90 -73.62 2.04
CA SER A 116 -50.27 -74.05 2.36
C SER A 116 -50.74 -73.10 3.46
N ASP A 117 -51.96 -72.62 3.33
CA ASP A 117 -52.69 -71.92 4.39
C ASP A 117 -52.82 -72.83 5.62
N THR A 118 -52.36 -72.35 6.79
CA THR A 118 -53.17 -72.31 8.01
C THR A 118 -52.44 -71.61 9.15
N ALA A 119 -53.21 -70.73 9.82
CA ALA A 119 -53.10 -70.22 11.19
C ALA A 119 -52.89 -68.69 11.30
N ASP A 120 -53.97 -68.05 11.74
CA ASP A 120 -54.16 -66.64 12.08
C ASP A 120 -53.06 -66.01 12.97
N THR A 121 -52.71 -64.76 12.65
CA THR A 121 -52.26 -63.76 13.63
C THR A 121 -53.01 -62.45 13.33
N PRO A 122 -53.68 -61.81 14.31
CA PRO A 122 -54.57 -60.69 14.03
C PRO A 122 -53.77 -59.44 13.64
N THR A 123 -54.03 -58.93 12.44
CA THR A 123 -53.42 -57.70 11.92
C THR A 123 -54.09 -56.48 12.58
N ASN A 124 -53.35 -55.77 13.44
CA ASN A 124 -53.85 -54.61 14.17
C ASN A 124 -53.83 -53.35 13.27
N LEU A 125 -55.00 -52.92 12.76
CA LEU A 125 -55.16 -51.68 11.98
C LEU A 125 -55.20 -50.47 12.95
N ARG A 126 -54.17 -49.62 12.96
CA ARG A 126 -54.19 -48.33 13.68
C ARG A 126 -54.63 -47.20 12.75
N LEU A 127 -55.49 -46.31 13.25
CA LEU A 127 -55.87 -45.06 12.61
C LEU A 127 -54.72 -44.06 12.79
N ASP A 128 -54.34 -43.35 11.72
CA ASP A 128 -53.25 -42.35 11.75
C ASP A 128 -53.84 -40.94 11.61
N TRP A 129 -53.32 -39.99 12.38
CA TRP A 129 -53.82 -38.62 12.45
C TRP A 129 -52.70 -37.64 12.08
N ASP A 130 -53.01 -36.64 11.25
CA ASP A 130 -52.08 -35.56 10.94
C ASP A 130 -51.97 -34.61 12.15
N ALA A 131 -50.95 -34.85 12.98
CA ALA A 131 -50.71 -34.09 14.20
C ALA A 131 -50.49 -32.60 13.96
N ASP A 132 -49.84 -32.23 12.85
CA ASP A 132 -49.54 -30.84 12.52
C ASP A 132 -50.81 -30.08 12.15
N ARG A 133 -51.71 -30.68 11.34
CA ARG A 133 -53.03 -30.07 11.04
C ARG A 133 -53.89 -29.90 12.28
N ILE A 134 -53.85 -30.86 13.21
CA ILE A 134 -54.56 -30.74 14.49
C ILE A 134 -53.98 -29.56 15.29
N HIS A 135 -52.65 -29.42 15.34
CA HIS A 135 -52.01 -28.31 16.04
C HIS A 135 -52.33 -26.95 15.40
N VAL A 136 -52.27 -26.83 14.07
CA VAL A 136 -52.64 -25.60 13.34
C VAL A 136 -54.11 -25.24 13.60
N SER A 137 -55.01 -26.22 13.59
CA SER A 137 -56.45 -26.00 13.86
C SER A 137 -56.72 -25.51 15.27
N LEU A 138 -56.03 -26.07 16.26
CA LEU A 138 -56.10 -25.62 17.66
C LEU A 138 -55.45 -24.25 17.86
N LEU A 139 -54.31 -24.01 17.19
CA LEU A 139 -53.57 -22.74 17.26
C LEU A 139 -54.42 -21.56 16.81
N ALA A 140 -55.30 -21.74 15.81
CA ALA A 140 -56.23 -20.70 15.36
C ALA A 140 -57.10 -20.13 16.49
N GLY A 141 -57.48 -20.95 17.48
CA GLY A 141 -58.21 -20.51 18.68
C GLY A 141 -57.31 -20.11 19.86
N LEU A 142 -56.01 -20.38 19.78
CA LEU A 142 -55.04 -20.24 20.88
C LEU A 142 -53.88 -19.27 20.55
N LEU A 143 -54.05 -18.38 19.57
CA LEU A 143 -53.03 -17.39 19.18
C LEU A 143 -52.59 -16.47 20.34
N SER A 144 -53.43 -16.27 21.35
CA SER A 144 -53.07 -15.51 22.56
C SER A 144 -52.41 -16.35 23.66
N GLN A 145 -52.25 -17.66 23.46
CA GLN A 145 -51.64 -18.60 24.40
C GLN A 145 -50.38 -19.25 23.83
N ILE A 146 -49.69 -18.55 22.93
CA ILE A 146 -48.38 -18.96 22.42
C ILE A 146 -47.26 -18.59 23.39
N GLY A 147 -46.15 -19.32 23.32
CA GLY A 147 -44.92 -19.01 24.05
C GLY A 147 -43.68 -19.33 23.23
N ARG A 148 -42.70 -18.42 23.28
CA ARG A 148 -41.34 -18.62 22.77
C ARG A 148 -40.39 -18.85 23.94
N GLN A 149 -39.60 -19.91 23.90
CA GLN A 149 -38.63 -20.21 24.94
C GLN A 149 -37.60 -19.08 25.04
N GLU A 150 -37.38 -18.56 26.25
CA GLU A 150 -36.30 -17.61 26.54
C GLU A 150 -34.99 -18.39 26.70
N VAL A 151 -34.13 -18.37 25.67
CA VAL A 151 -32.77 -18.90 25.79
C VAL A 151 -31.92 -17.86 26.53
N THR A 152 -31.68 -18.08 27.82
CA THR A 152 -30.69 -17.28 28.57
C THR A 152 -29.29 -17.75 28.23
N GLU A 153 -28.66 -17.14 27.22
CA GLU A 153 -27.21 -17.19 27.10
C GLU A 153 -26.60 -16.39 28.27
N VAL A 154 -25.88 -17.07 29.15
CA VAL A 154 -25.09 -16.40 30.18
C VAL A 154 -23.91 -15.74 29.47
N ARG A 155 -24.02 -14.46 29.13
CA ARG A 155 -22.86 -13.63 28.74
C ARG A 155 -21.90 -13.59 29.94
N ALA A 156 -20.78 -14.31 29.84
CA ALA A 156 -19.67 -14.15 30.76
C ALA A 156 -18.99 -12.80 30.48
N SER A 157 -19.33 -11.77 31.24
CA SER A 157 -18.59 -10.51 31.24
C SER A 157 -17.24 -10.72 31.93
N ALA A 158 -16.15 -10.50 31.20
CA ALA A 158 -14.81 -10.39 31.76
C ALA A 158 -14.74 -9.16 32.70
N ALA A 159 -14.53 -9.40 33.99
CA ALA A 159 -14.17 -8.36 34.94
C ALA A 159 -12.94 -8.82 35.74
N ARG A 160 -11.86 -8.04 35.61
CA ARG A 160 -10.68 -8.07 36.50
C ARG A 160 -11.10 -7.66 37.91
N GLY A 161 -10.50 -8.28 38.93
CA GLY A 161 -10.50 -7.79 40.30
C GLY A 161 -11.25 -8.70 41.28
N GLY A 162 -10.54 -9.21 42.28
CA GLY A 162 -11.01 -10.24 43.20
C GLY A 162 -12.24 -9.85 44.03
N ALA A 163 -13.31 -10.61 43.85
CA ALA A 163 -14.38 -10.80 44.82
C ALA A 163 -15.07 -12.16 44.54
N LYS A 164 -15.68 -12.75 45.57
CA LYS A 164 -16.27 -14.11 45.66
C LYS A 164 -16.82 -14.71 44.35
N PRO A 165 -16.72 -16.05 44.16
CA PRO A 165 -17.28 -16.71 42.98
C PRO A 165 -18.79 -16.45 42.90
N PRO A 166 -19.34 -16.18 41.70
CA PRO A 166 -20.77 -15.98 41.53
C PRO A 166 -21.54 -17.24 41.93
N PRO A 167 -22.79 -17.11 42.43
CA PRO A 167 -23.60 -18.26 42.78
C PRO A 167 -23.83 -19.12 41.54
N ARG A 168 -23.76 -20.45 41.70
CA ARG A 168 -24.06 -21.41 40.63
C ARG A 168 -25.38 -21.02 39.94
N PRO A 169 -25.46 -20.98 38.59
CA PRO A 169 -26.69 -20.68 37.90
C PRO A 169 -27.75 -21.70 38.32
N ARG A 170 -28.92 -21.22 38.75
CA ARG A 170 -30.08 -22.08 39.04
C ARG A 170 -30.39 -22.85 37.77
N LYS A 171 -30.45 -24.19 37.87
CA LYS A 171 -30.77 -25.15 36.79
C LYS A 171 -32.14 -24.91 36.10
N GLY A 172 -32.86 -23.84 36.46
CA GLY A 172 -34.22 -23.50 36.05
C GLY A 172 -34.34 -22.61 34.80
N GLY A 173 -33.26 -22.06 34.25
CA GLY A 173 -33.31 -21.18 33.07
C GLY A 173 -33.71 -21.86 31.75
N ARG A 174 -33.81 -23.20 31.71
CA ARG A 174 -34.10 -23.96 30.48
C ARG A 174 -35.59 -24.08 30.13
N ASN A 175 -36.53 -23.67 30.98
CA ASN A 175 -37.97 -23.91 30.79
C ASN A 175 -38.86 -22.65 30.97
N GLU A 176 -38.35 -21.45 30.73
CA GLU A 176 -39.14 -20.21 30.78
C GLU A 176 -39.53 -19.76 29.36
N TYR A 177 -40.79 -19.36 29.18
CA TYR A 177 -41.38 -18.96 27.90
C TYR A 177 -41.94 -17.55 28.01
N LEU A 178 -41.61 -16.73 27.01
CA LEU A 178 -42.25 -15.45 26.77
C LEU A 178 -43.53 -15.68 25.94
N GLY A 179 -44.67 -15.43 26.56
CA GLY A 179 -45.99 -15.52 25.94
C GLY A 179 -46.63 -14.16 25.64
N ALA A 180 -47.83 -14.23 25.07
CA ALA A 180 -48.60 -13.05 24.69
C ALA A 180 -48.74 -12.06 25.86
N ARG A 181 -48.72 -10.77 25.53
CA ARG A 181 -48.83 -9.63 26.46
C ARG A 181 -47.75 -9.62 27.54
N GLY A 182 -46.58 -10.20 27.25
CA GLY A 182 -45.43 -10.24 28.17
C GLY A 182 -45.55 -11.29 29.28
N ALA A 183 -46.52 -12.20 29.21
CA ALA A 183 -46.66 -13.27 30.17
C ALA A 183 -45.41 -14.16 30.19
N LYS A 184 -44.89 -14.48 31.38
CA LYS A 184 -43.79 -15.44 31.53
C LYS A 184 -44.31 -16.71 32.17
N PHE A 185 -44.21 -17.83 31.46
CA PHE A 185 -44.72 -19.10 31.94
C PHE A 185 -43.75 -20.25 31.71
N ALA A 186 -43.97 -21.37 32.39
CA ALA A 186 -43.22 -22.60 32.17
C ALA A 186 -44.14 -23.77 31.87
N ILE A 187 -43.63 -24.77 31.14
CA ILE A 187 -44.39 -26.01 30.89
C ILE A 187 -44.58 -26.76 32.21
N PHE A 188 -45.83 -27.14 32.52
CA PHE A 188 -46.18 -27.91 33.71
C PHE A 188 -45.32 -29.19 33.83
N PRO A 189 -44.75 -29.54 35.00
CA PRO A 189 -43.78 -30.63 35.11
C PRO A 189 -44.34 -32.00 34.70
N GLY A 190 -45.66 -32.20 34.88
CA GLY A 190 -46.35 -33.42 34.46
C GLY A 190 -46.59 -33.54 32.95
N SER A 191 -46.31 -32.50 32.15
CA SER A 191 -46.40 -32.58 30.69
C SER A 191 -45.24 -33.41 30.12
N PRO A 192 -45.47 -34.28 29.12
CA PRO A 192 -44.40 -34.99 28.41
C PRO A 192 -43.36 -34.04 27.78
N LEU A 193 -43.78 -32.84 27.38
CA LEU A 193 -42.92 -31.82 26.78
C LEU A 193 -42.01 -31.11 27.80
N SER A 194 -42.24 -31.26 29.10
CA SER A 194 -41.41 -30.62 30.14
C SER A 194 -39.97 -31.15 30.16
N ARG A 195 -39.77 -32.41 29.72
CA ARG A 195 -38.47 -33.10 29.66
C ARG A 195 -37.61 -32.63 28.48
N LYS A 196 -38.24 -32.35 27.34
CA LYS A 196 -37.62 -31.85 26.11
C LYS A 196 -38.45 -30.66 25.60
N PRO A 197 -38.31 -29.49 26.24
CA PRO A 197 -39.11 -28.30 25.92
C PRO A 197 -38.83 -27.84 24.47
N PRO A 198 -39.84 -27.73 23.59
CA PRO A 198 -39.64 -27.19 22.25
C PRO A 198 -39.51 -25.67 22.29
N ALA A 199 -38.81 -25.08 21.33
CA ALA A 199 -38.58 -23.63 21.27
C ALA A 199 -39.88 -22.79 21.21
N TRP A 200 -40.94 -23.36 20.63
CA TRP A 200 -42.24 -22.72 20.46
C TRP A 200 -43.36 -23.65 20.90
N VAL A 201 -44.31 -23.08 21.65
CA VAL A 201 -45.46 -23.80 22.17
C VAL A 201 -46.75 -22.99 22.05
N MET A 202 -47.87 -23.70 21.99
CA MET A 202 -49.17 -23.18 22.45
C MET A 202 -49.58 -23.91 23.73
N ALA A 203 -50.25 -23.21 24.63
CA ALA A 203 -50.88 -23.79 25.81
C ALA A 203 -52.40 -23.79 25.65
N GLY A 204 -53.07 -24.85 26.10
CA GLY A 204 -54.53 -24.87 26.19
C GLY A 204 -55.04 -24.00 27.34
N GLU A 205 -54.29 -23.98 28.45
CA GLU A 205 -54.56 -23.13 29.61
C GLU A 205 -53.26 -22.63 30.28
N LEU A 206 -53.32 -21.41 30.81
CA LEU A 206 -52.28 -20.82 31.66
C LEU A 206 -52.82 -20.70 33.08
N VAL A 207 -52.21 -21.40 34.04
CA VAL A 207 -52.67 -21.50 35.44
C VAL A 207 -51.61 -20.99 36.39
N GLU A 208 -51.95 -20.01 37.23
CA GLU A 208 -51.06 -19.45 38.24
C GLU A 208 -51.18 -20.22 39.56
N THR A 209 -50.05 -20.72 40.06
CA THR A 209 -49.95 -21.33 41.40
C THR A 209 -48.73 -20.76 42.13
N SER A 210 -47.59 -21.47 42.12
CA SER A 210 -46.29 -20.96 42.57
C SER A 210 -45.56 -20.14 41.51
N ARG A 211 -45.88 -20.39 40.24
CA ARG A 211 -45.54 -19.62 39.05
C ARG A 211 -46.62 -19.84 37.99
N LEU A 212 -46.59 -19.09 36.90
CA LEU A 212 -47.50 -19.31 35.77
C LEU A 212 -47.11 -20.58 35.01
N TRP A 213 -48.04 -21.54 34.93
CA TRP A 213 -47.83 -22.83 34.28
C TRP A 213 -48.69 -22.96 33.02
N GLY A 214 -48.06 -23.32 31.91
CA GLY A 214 -48.77 -23.79 30.73
C GLY A 214 -49.13 -25.27 30.88
N ARG A 215 -50.42 -25.59 30.77
CA ARG A 215 -50.96 -26.95 30.73
C ARG A 215 -51.57 -27.21 29.35
N ASP A 216 -51.71 -28.50 29.02
CA ASP A 216 -52.14 -28.95 27.69
C ASP A 216 -51.33 -28.28 26.57
N VAL A 217 -50.01 -28.42 26.69
CA VAL A 217 -49.03 -27.74 25.83
C VAL A 217 -48.73 -28.58 24.60
N ALA A 218 -48.69 -27.93 23.43
CA ALA A 218 -48.31 -28.54 22.16
C ALA A 218 -47.21 -27.73 21.45
N ARG A 219 -46.34 -28.43 20.71
CA ARG A 219 -45.31 -27.79 19.86
C ARG A 219 -45.98 -27.13 18.65
N ILE A 220 -45.59 -25.89 18.36
CA ILE A 220 -46.00 -25.16 17.15
C ILE A 220 -44.78 -24.66 16.37
N GLN A 221 -45.01 -24.23 15.14
CA GLN A 221 -44.05 -23.45 14.35
C GLN A 221 -44.51 -21.98 14.31
N PRO A 222 -43.61 -20.99 14.43
CA PRO A 222 -43.98 -19.58 14.45
C PRO A 222 -44.61 -19.10 13.13
N GLU A 223 -44.27 -19.72 11.99
CA GLU A 223 -44.82 -19.40 10.68
C GLU A 223 -46.33 -19.68 10.62
N TRP A 224 -46.79 -20.74 11.29
CA TRP A 224 -48.21 -21.05 11.40
C TRP A 224 -48.96 -19.94 12.15
N ALA A 225 -48.36 -19.42 13.22
CA ALA A 225 -48.93 -18.32 13.99
C ALA A 225 -48.92 -17.01 13.19
N GLU A 226 -47.86 -16.74 12.41
CA GLU A 226 -47.79 -15.55 11.54
C GLU A 226 -48.89 -15.59 10.46
N GLU A 227 -49.03 -16.73 9.77
CA GLU A 227 -50.02 -16.90 8.69
C GLU A 227 -51.46 -16.75 9.22
N LEU A 228 -51.81 -17.49 10.28
CA LEU A 228 -53.13 -17.43 10.92
C LEU A 228 -53.44 -16.05 11.50
N ALA A 229 -52.42 -15.34 11.99
CA ALA A 229 -52.56 -14.06 12.66
C ALA A 229 -52.17 -12.86 11.78
N THR A 230 -52.20 -13.00 10.45
CA THR A 230 -51.78 -11.93 9.50
C THR A 230 -52.44 -10.56 9.79
N HIS A 231 -53.67 -10.57 10.31
CA HIS A 231 -54.48 -9.40 10.67
C HIS A 231 -54.24 -8.87 12.11
N LEU A 232 -53.47 -9.60 12.93
CA LEU A 232 -53.19 -9.29 14.35
C LEU A 232 -51.72 -8.97 14.61
N VAL A 233 -50.82 -9.33 13.69
CA VAL A 233 -49.40 -9.06 13.86
C VAL A 233 -49.08 -7.58 13.69
N LYS A 234 -48.22 -7.05 14.54
CA LYS A 234 -47.58 -5.74 14.37
C LYS A 234 -46.25 -5.92 13.66
N ARG A 235 -46.11 -5.31 12.49
CA ARG A 235 -44.87 -5.25 11.72
C ARG A 235 -44.12 -3.96 12.05
N THR A 236 -42.81 -4.04 12.13
CA THR A 236 -41.92 -2.88 12.30
C THR A 236 -40.71 -3.10 11.43
N TYR A 237 -40.27 -2.05 10.75
CA TYR A 237 -39.15 -2.10 9.81
C TYR A 237 -37.98 -1.29 10.37
N SER A 238 -36.76 -1.72 10.10
CA SER A 238 -35.56 -0.92 10.33
C SER A 238 -35.49 0.27 9.37
N GLU A 239 -34.54 1.18 9.60
CA GLU A 239 -34.11 2.12 8.56
C GLU A 239 -33.69 1.33 7.30
N PRO A 240 -34.09 1.80 6.10
CA PRO A 240 -33.73 1.16 4.86
C PRO A 240 -32.24 1.34 4.58
N ALA A 241 -31.61 0.31 4.03
CA ALA A 241 -30.21 0.36 3.59
C ALA A 241 -30.10 -0.08 2.14
N TRP A 242 -29.33 0.65 1.35
CA TRP A 242 -29.01 0.28 -0.03
C TRP A 242 -28.23 -1.04 -0.06
N SER A 243 -28.53 -1.88 -1.03
CA SER A 243 -27.79 -3.12 -1.28
C SER A 243 -27.34 -3.17 -2.72
N THR A 244 -26.06 -2.85 -2.98
CA THR A 244 -25.43 -2.91 -4.31
C THR A 244 -25.64 -4.28 -4.97
N LYS A 245 -25.52 -5.37 -4.18
CA LYS A 245 -25.72 -6.75 -4.66
C LYS A 245 -27.14 -7.02 -5.16
N GLN A 246 -28.15 -6.44 -4.51
CA GLN A 246 -29.55 -6.60 -4.91
C GLN A 246 -30.03 -5.50 -5.85
N GLY A 247 -29.29 -4.39 -5.97
CA GLY A 247 -29.70 -3.20 -6.69
C GLY A 247 -31.02 -2.60 -6.17
N ALA A 248 -31.24 -2.67 -4.86
CA ALA A 248 -32.50 -2.24 -4.22
C ALA A 248 -32.27 -1.81 -2.77
N ALA A 249 -33.14 -0.92 -2.28
CA ALA A 249 -33.26 -0.63 -0.86
C ALA A 249 -33.87 -1.81 -0.11
N MET A 250 -33.24 -2.19 1.00
CA MET A 250 -33.60 -3.34 1.81
C MET A 250 -33.80 -2.94 3.27
N ALA A 251 -34.80 -3.50 3.93
CA ALA A 251 -35.07 -3.26 5.34
C ALA A 251 -35.23 -4.58 6.10
N ASP A 252 -35.00 -4.56 7.41
CA ASP A 252 -35.25 -5.68 8.29
C ASP A 252 -36.63 -5.56 8.91
N GLU A 253 -37.46 -6.58 8.69
CA GLU A 253 -38.81 -6.68 9.23
C GLU A 253 -38.80 -7.48 10.54
N ARG A 254 -39.45 -6.92 11.56
CA ARG A 254 -39.79 -7.57 12.81
C ARG A 254 -41.29 -7.74 12.92
N VAL A 255 -41.74 -8.96 13.22
CA VAL A 255 -43.18 -9.31 13.33
C VAL A 255 -43.49 -9.72 14.76
N LEU A 256 -44.42 -9.00 15.39
CA LEU A 256 -44.85 -9.21 16.77
C LEU A 256 -46.32 -9.66 16.80
N LEU A 257 -46.61 -10.79 17.46
CA LEU A 257 -47.98 -11.20 17.78
C LEU A 257 -48.22 -11.02 19.27
N TYR A 258 -49.10 -10.08 19.63
CA TYR A 258 -49.36 -9.72 21.03
C TYR A 258 -48.10 -9.48 21.87
N GLY A 259 -47.05 -8.89 21.29
CA GLY A 259 -45.77 -8.64 21.97
C GLY A 259 -44.77 -9.81 21.95
N VAL A 260 -45.15 -10.99 21.45
CA VAL A 260 -44.21 -12.10 21.20
C VAL A 260 -43.57 -11.92 19.82
N PRO A 261 -42.23 -11.88 19.70
CA PRO A 261 -41.56 -11.77 18.41
C PRO A 261 -41.62 -13.09 17.65
N LEU A 262 -42.52 -13.19 16.66
CA LEU A 262 -42.62 -14.32 15.74
C LEU A 262 -41.44 -14.32 14.77
N VAL A 263 -41.13 -13.14 14.22
CA VAL A 263 -39.97 -12.90 13.37
C VAL A 263 -39.13 -11.82 14.01
N THR A 264 -37.87 -12.14 14.35
CA THR A 264 -36.95 -11.19 14.98
C THR A 264 -36.30 -10.26 13.96
N GLN A 265 -35.94 -10.80 12.79
CA GLN A 265 -35.28 -10.09 11.71
C GLN A 265 -35.47 -10.87 10.40
N ARG A 266 -36.27 -10.33 9.46
CA ARG A 266 -36.44 -10.88 8.10
C ARG A 266 -36.10 -9.79 7.09
N ARG A 267 -35.11 -10.04 6.24
CA ARG A 267 -34.73 -9.08 5.19
C ARG A 267 -35.84 -9.00 4.14
N VAL A 268 -36.35 -7.81 3.87
CA VAL A 268 -37.41 -7.54 2.88
C VAL A 268 -37.01 -6.41 1.94
N LEU A 269 -37.55 -6.44 0.73
CA LEU A 269 -37.44 -5.32 -0.22
C LEU A 269 -38.22 -4.14 0.34
N TYR A 270 -37.54 -3.01 0.52
CA TYR A 270 -38.15 -1.82 1.10
C TYR A 270 -39.24 -1.22 0.20
N ALA A 271 -39.15 -1.45 -1.11
CA ALA A 271 -40.18 -1.10 -2.08
C ALA A 271 -41.58 -1.70 -1.77
N LYS A 272 -41.67 -2.78 -0.97
CA LYS A 272 -42.96 -3.33 -0.52
C LYS A 272 -43.57 -2.57 0.66
N VAL A 273 -42.77 -1.76 1.34
CA VAL A 273 -43.14 -0.96 2.51
C VAL A 273 -43.40 0.47 2.07
N ASP A 274 -42.41 1.07 1.40
CA ASP A 274 -42.46 2.44 0.88
C ASP A 274 -41.80 2.48 -0.50
N PRO A 275 -42.58 2.44 -1.60
CA PRO A 275 -42.04 2.43 -2.94
C PRO A 275 -41.42 3.78 -3.34
N GLU A 276 -41.93 4.90 -2.83
CA GLU A 276 -41.47 6.24 -3.17
C GLU A 276 -40.07 6.47 -2.59
N HIS A 277 -39.88 6.20 -1.30
CA HIS A 277 -38.58 6.31 -0.66
C HIS A 277 -37.59 5.25 -1.19
N ALA A 278 -38.05 4.04 -1.55
CA ALA A 278 -37.20 3.06 -2.20
C ALA A 278 -36.69 3.53 -3.58
N ARG A 279 -37.50 4.28 -4.34
CA ARG A 279 -37.08 4.90 -5.60
C ARG A 279 -36.06 6.00 -5.36
N GLU A 280 -36.29 6.89 -4.40
CA GLU A 280 -35.32 7.94 -4.06
C GLU A 280 -33.95 7.32 -3.75
N LEU A 281 -33.92 6.31 -2.86
CA LEU A 281 -32.70 5.57 -2.52
C LEU A 281 -32.06 4.90 -3.75
N PHE A 282 -32.88 4.37 -4.67
CA PHE A 282 -32.38 3.82 -5.92
C PHE A 282 -31.70 4.90 -6.78
N LEU A 283 -32.32 6.05 -7.00
CA LEU A 283 -31.73 7.11 -7.82
C LEU A 283 -30.44 7.65 -7.20
N ARG A 284 -30.45 7.97 -5.90
CA ARG A 284 -29.29 8.53 -5.18
C ARG A 284 -28.12 7.55 -5.15
N HIS A 285 -28.33 6.33 -4.64
CA HIS A 285 -27.22 5.39 -4.50
C HIS A 285 -26.79 4.79 -5.84
N ALA A 286 -27.74 4.36 -6.68
CA ALA A 286 -27.39 3.64 -7.90
C ALA A 286 -26.91 4.56 -9.02
N LEU A 287 -27.63 5.64 -9.32
CA LEU A 287 -27.40 6.47 -10.50
C LEU A 287 -26.54 7.70 -10.22
N VAL A 288 -26.72 8.34 -9.07
CA VAL A 288 -25.95 9.54 -8.68
C VAL A 288 -24.59 9.15 -8.09
N GLN A 289 -24.58 8.37 -7.01
CA GLN A 289 -23.34 7.96 -6.30
C GLN A 289 -22.59 6.80 -6.99
N GLY A 290 -23.21 6.15 -7.97
CA GLY A 290 -22.59 5.08 -8.75
C GLY A 290 -22.45 3.75 -8.01
N GLU A 291 -23.18 3.53 -6.91
CA GLU A 291 -23.19 2.27 -6.14
C GLU A 291 -24.03 1.18 -6.84
N TRP A 292 -23.78 0.96 -8.13
CA TRP A 292 -24.51 0.01 -8.96
C TRP A 292 -23.61 -0.75 -9.94
N THR A 293 -23.63 -2.08 -9.87
CA THR A 293 -22.94 -2.93 -10.83
C THR A 293 -23.83 -3.20 -12.04
N THR A 294 -23.53 -2.56 -13.17
CA THR A 294 -24.33 -2.65 -14.40
C THR A 294 -23.50 -2.70 -15.68
N HIS A 295 -24.12 -3.17 -16.76
CA HIS A 295 -23.53 -3.25 -18.11
C HIS A 295 -24.11 -2.18 -19.06
N HIS A 296 -24.84 -1.19 -18.55
CA HIS A 296 -25.40 -0.13 -19.37
C HIS A 296 -24.31 0.86 -19.80
N GLN A 297 -24.18 1.08 -21.10
CA GLN A 297 -23.13 1.96 -21.66
C GLN A 297 -23.29 3.42 -21.23
N PHE A 298 -24.52 3.96 -21.17
CA PHE A 298 -24.77 5.33 -20.73
C PHE A 298 -24.24 5.58 -19.31
N PHE A 299 -24.32 4.58 -18.43
CA PHE A 299 -23.88 4.70 -17.05
C PHE A 299 -22.36 4.87 -16.96
N HIS A 300 -21.61 4.02 -17.67
CA HIS A 300 -20.15 4.13 -17.74
C HIS A 300 -19.71 5.44 -18.39
N HIS A 301 -20.36 5.83 -19.49
CA HIS A 301 -20.11 7.13 -20.13
C HIS A 301 -20.38 8.33 -19.20
N ASN A 302 -21.48 8.29 -18.44
CA ASN A 302 -21.81 9.33 -17.46
C ASN A 302 -20.80 9.38 -16.30
N ARG A 303 -20.28 8.23 -15.86
CA ARG A 303 -19.20 8.17 -14.86
C ARG A 303 -17.92 8.80 -15.39
N ASP A 304 -17.55 8.51 -16.63
CA ASP A 304 -16.38 9.11 -17.28
C ASP A 304 -16.54 10.63 -17.43
N LEU A 305 -17.74 11.12 -17.78
CA LEU A 305 -18.04 12.55 -17.87
C LEU A 305 -18.03 13.27 -16.52
N LEU A 306 -18.54 12.63 -15.46
CA LEU A 306 -18.45 13.19 -14.11
C LEU A 306 -17.01 13.26 -13.62
N ALA A 307 -16.20 12.23 -13.86
CA ALA A 307 -14.78 12.26 -13.55
C ALA A 307 -14.03 13.37 -14.31
N GLN A 308 -14.39 13.61 -15.58
CA GLN A 308 -13.87 14.74 -16.35
C GLN A 308 -14.30 16.09 -15.77
N ALA A 309 -15.56 16.22 -15.35
CA ALA A 309 -16.08 17.45 -14.74
C ALA A 309 -15.40 17.74 -13.39
N GLU A 310 -15.19 16.72 -12.55
CA GLU A 310 -14.45 16.81 -11.29
C GLU A 310 -12.98 17.21 -11.51
N ASP A 311 -12.31 16.65 -12.53
CA ASP A 311 -10.94 17.05 -12.90
C ASP A 311 -10.88 18.51 -13.36
N LEU A 312 -11.88 18.98 -14.12
CA LEU A 312 -12.01 20.40 -14.48
C LEU A 312 -12.21 21.27 -13.23
N GLU A 313 -13.03 20.84 -12.27
CA GLU A 313 -13.21 21.53 -10.98
C GLU A 313 -11.90 21.65 -10.21
N ALA A 314 -11.14 20.55 -10.16
CA ALA A 314 -9.88 20.45 -9.46
C ALA A 314 -8.80 21.35 -10.08
N ARG A 315 -8.69 21.34 -11.42
CA ARG A 315 -7.78 22.22 -12.16
C ARG A 315 -8.18 23.70 -12.03
N ALA A 316 -9.46 24.01 -12.17
CA ALA A 316 -9.98 25.36 -12.04
C ALA A 316 -10.04 25.87 -10.58
N ARG A 317 -9.88 24.98 -9.59
CA ARG A 317 -9.95 25.25 -8.15
C ARG A 317 -11.22 26.02 -7.74
N ARG A 318 -12.37 25.67 -8.33
CA ARG A 318 -13.67 26.34 -8.10
C ARG A 318 -14.77 25.34 -7.76
N ARG A 319 -15.14 25.26 -6.48
CA ARG A 319 -16.10 24.25 -5.96
C ARG A 319 -17.53 24.33 -6.50
N ASP A 320 -17.88 25.45 -7.10
CA ASP A 320 -19.21 25.70 -7.64
C ASP A 320 -19.31 25.41 -9.14
N LEU A 321 -18.25 24.83 -9.74
CA LEU A 321 -18.17 24.59 -11.17
C LEU A 321 -18.98 23.36 -11.60
N VAL A 322 -18.98 22.27 -10.83
CA VAL A 322 -19.73 21.05 -11.18
C VAL A 322 -21.09 21.05 -10.47
N ILE A 323 -22.10 20.48 -11.13
CA ILE A 323 -23.41 20.28 -10.53
C ILE A 323 -23.33 19.30 -9.36
N ASP A 324 -24.13 19.53 -8.32
CA ASP A 324 -24.11 18.69 -7.12
C ASP A 324 -24.99 17.43 -7.25
N ASP A 325 -24.90 16.56 -6.25
CA ASP A 325 -25.69 15.31 -6.15
C ASP A 325 -27.22 15.56 -6.20
N ASP A 326 -27.69 16.71 -5.73
CA ASP A 326 -29.12 17.03 -5.71
C ASP A 326 -29.61 17.49 -7.09
N GLU A 327 -28.80 18.23 -7.86
CA GLU A 327 -29.06 18.53 -9.27
C GLU A 327 -29.01 17.27 -10.14
N LEU A 328 -28.03 16.38 -9.92
CA LEU A 328 -27.96 15.07 -10.57
C LEU A 328 -29.18 14.21 -10.24
N TYR A 329 -29.61 14.22 -8.97
CA TYR A 329 -30.83 13.55 -8.55
C TYR A 329 -32.04 14.11 -9.28
N ALA A 330 -32.20 15.44 -9.35
CA ALA A 330 -33.32 16.08 -10.03
C ALA A 330 -33.37 15.72 -11.53
N PHE A 331 -32.21 15.65 -12.21
CA PHE A 331 -32.11 15.20 -13.60
C PHE A 331 -32.70 13.79 -13.79
N TYR A 332 -32.32 12.85 -12.93
CA TYR A 332 -32.82 11.47 -12.99
C TYR A 332 -34.28 11.37 -12.53
N ASP A 333 -34.67 12.11 -11.50
CA ASP A 333 -36.02 12.10 -10.94
C ASP A 333 -37.07 12.52 -11.97
N GLU A 334 -36.77 13.55 -12.77
CA GLU A 334 -37.64 14.03 -13.85
C GLU A 334 -37.83 12.98 -14.98
N ARG A 335 -36.81 12.16 -15.26
CA ARG A 335 -36.75 11.29 -16.44
C ARG A 335 -37.11 9.83 -16.15
N VAL A 336 -36.84 9.36 -14.93
CA VAL A 336 -37.05 7.96 -14.52
C VAL A 336 -38.47 7.82 -13.92
N PRO A 337 -39.34 6.94 -14.43
CA PRO A 337 -40.70 6.78 -13.93
C PRO A 337 -40.80 6.40 -12.44
N ALA A 338 -41.94 6.72 -11.82
CA ALA A 338 -42.20 6.48 -10.40
C ALA A 338 -42.22 4.99 -10.00
N ASP A 339 -42.49 4.07 -10.93
CA ASP A 339 -42.50 2.61 -10.69
C ASP A 339 -41.10 1.99 -10.70
N VAL A 340 -40.06 2.75 -11.06
CA VAL A 340 -38.67 2.29 -11.07
C VAL A 340 -38.05 2.40 -9.67
N VAL A 341 -38.33 1.39 -8.84
CA VAL A 341 -37.89 1.34 -7.42
C VAL A 341 -36.68 0.41 -7.18
N SER A 342 -36.13 -0.21 -8.22
CA SER A 342 -34.96 -1.10 -8.14
C SER A 342 -34.28 -1.27 -9.50
N ALA A 343 -33.06 -1.82 -9.51
CA ALA A 343 -32.31 -2.14 -10.73
C ALA A 343 -33.10 -3.03 -11.71
N ARG A 344 -33.88 -3.99 -11.19
CA ARG A 344 -34.70 -4.87 -12.03
C ARG A 344 -35.84 -4.11 -12.73
N HIS A 345 -36.47 -3.16 -12.03
CA HIS A 345 -37.48 -2.30 -12.62
C HIS A 345 -36.84 -1.38 -13.66
N PHE A 346 -35.67 -0.81 -13.35
CA PHE A 346 -34.90 0.03 -14.26
C PHE A 346 -34.54 -0.71 -15.55
N ASP A 347 -33.96 -1.91 -15.46
CA ASP A 347 -33.58 -2.72 -16.62
C ASP A 347 -34.77 -3.03 -17.55
N THR A 348 -35.95 -3.21 -16.96
CA THR A 348 -37.18 -3.50 -17.72
C THR A 348 -37.68 -2.26 -18.46
N TRP A 349 -37.71 -1.12 -17.78
CA TRP A 349 -38.08 0.16 -18.36
C TRP A 349 -37.08 0.62 -19.42
N TRP A 350 -35.77 0.61 -19.11
CA TRP A 350 -34.70 1.11 -19.97
C TRP A 350 -34.60 0.35 -21.30
N LYS A 351 -34.89 -0.97 -21.31
CA LYS A 351 -34.98 -1.78 -22.55
C LYS A 351 -35.97 -1.21 -23.56
N THR A 352 -37.04 -0.59 -23.09
CA THR A 352 -38.08 0.01 -23.94
C THR A 352 -37.77 1.47 -24.23
N ALA A 353 -37.44 2.25 -23.19
CA ALA A 353 -37.17 3.69 -23.32
C ALA A 353 -36.02 3.99 -24.29
N ARG A 354 -34.89 3.26 -24.18
CA ARG A 354 -33.70 3.50 -25.01
C ARG A 354 -33.90 3.28 -26.52
N ARG A 355 -34.96 2.55 -26.92
CA ARG A 355 -35.26 2.33 -28.35
C ARG A 355 -35.82 3.59 -29.00
N THR A 356 -36.50 4.41 -28.22
CA THR A 356 -37.13 5.65 -28.68
C THR A 356 -36.22 6.85 -28.39
N GLN A 357 -35.53 6.84 -27.23
CA GLN A 357 -34.65 7.91 -26.79
C GLN A 357 -33.39 7.31 -26.16
N PRO A 358 -32.35 6.98 -26.96
CA PRO A 358 -31.13 6.33 -26.46
C PRO A 358 -30.34 7.22 -25.50
N ASP A 359 -30.36 8.54 -25.72
CA ASP A 359 -29.57 9.52 -24.96
C ASP A 359 -30.34 10.16 -23.80
N LEU A 360 -31.53 9.61 -23.46
CA LEU A 360 -32.42 10.18 -22.43
C LEU A 360 -31.70 10.42 -21.09
N LEU A 361 -30.77 9.54 -20.73
CA LEU A 361 -30.05 9.58 -19.46
C LEU A 361 -28.57 9.91 -19.62
N THR A 362 -28.11 10.23 -20.83
CA THR A 362 -26.69 10.50 -21.11
C THR A 362 -26.38 11.94 -20.75
N PHE A 363 -25.33 12.17 -19.97
CA PHE A 363 -24.87 13.53 -19.66
C PHE A 363 -24.16 14.15 -20.87
N THR A 364 -24.06 15.47 -20.84
CA THR A 364 -23.11 16.23 -21.68
C THR A 364 -22.28 17.09 -20.74
N LEU A 365 -21.05 17.41 -21.13
CA LEU A 365 -20.15 18.19 -20.27
C LEU A 365 -20.74 19.57 -19.93
N ASP A 366 -21.42 20.21 -20.89
CA ASP A 366 -22.14 21.48 -20.71
C ASP A 366 -23.28 21.40 -19.66
N MET A 367 -23.84 20.21 -19.41
CA MET A 367 -24.84 20.01 -18.36
C MET A 367 -24.22 19.85 -16.98
N LEU A 368 -22.99 19.34 -16.92
CA LEU A 368 -22.29 19.06 -15.66
C LEU A 368 -21.53 20.27 -15.14
N VAL A 369 -21.08 21.16 -16.04
CA VAL A 369 -20.25 22.33 -15.73
C VAL A 369 -21.08 23.61 -15.81
N ARG A 370 -21.06 24.44 -14.75
CA ARG A 370 -21.78 25.70 -14.68
C ARG A 370 -21.04 26.82 -15.44
N GLY A 371 -21.63 27.35 -16.51
CA GLY A 371 -21.23 28.60 -17.19
C GLY A 371 -20.51 28.43 -18.54
N ASP A 372 -19.98 29.54 -19.11
CA ASP A 372 -19.23 29.57 -20.39
C ASP A 372 -17.90 28.77 -20.33
N ASP A 373 -17.50 28.31 -19.14
CA ASP A 373 -16.33 27.47 -18.89
C ASP A 373 -16.44 26.07 -19.55
N ALA A 374 -17.64 25.64 -19.94
CA ALA A 374 -17.86 24.41 -20.70
C ALA A 374 -17.32 24.49 -22.15
N ALA A 375 -17.26 25.69 -22.74
CA ALA A 375 -16.73 25.93 -24.09
C ALA A 375 -15.27 26.42 -24.09
N GLY A 376 -14.78 26.94 -22.97
CA GLY A 376 -13.42 27.46 -22.78
C GLY A 376 -12.50 26.50 -22.02
N GLY A 377 -12.76 25.20 -22.12
CA GLY A 377 -12.16 24.13 -21.31
C GLY A 377 -10.71 24.39 -20.91
N VAL A 378 -10.41 24.14 -19.63
CA VAL A 378 -9.08 24.25 -19.05
C VAL A 378 -8.05 23.68 -20.02
N SER A 379 -7.16 24.53 -20.54
CA SER A 379 -6.24 24.12 -21.60
C SER A 379 -5.26 23.09 -21.07
N GLU A 380 -5.03 22.00 -21.83
CA GLU A 380 -3.98 21.01 -21.54
C GLU A 380 -2.58 21.66 -21.52
N THR A 381 -2.42 22.85 -22.13
CA THR A 381 -1.19 23.65 -22.00
C THR A 381 -1.04 24.29 -20.62
N ASP A 382 -2.15 24.65 -19.99
CA ASP A 382 -2.15 25.35 -18.70
C ASP A 382 -2.09 24.36 -17.54
N PHE A 383 -2.77 23.22 -17.69
CA PHE A 383 -2.83 22.14 -16.72
C PHE A 383 -2.53 20.81 -17.42
N PRO A 384 -1.23 20.53 -17.68
CA PRO A 384 -0.82 19.33 -18.39
C PRO A 384 -1.00 18.05 -17.56
N SER A 385 -1.35 16.94 -18.22
CA SER A 385 -1.41 15.61 -17.59
C SER A 385 -0.04 14.99 -17.30
N LEU A 386 1.03 15.52 -17.89
CA LEU A 386 2.40 15.00 -17.77
C LEU A 386 3.39 16.12 -17.42
N TRP A 387 4.31 15.81 -16.52
CA TRP A 387 5.46 16.63 -16.16
C TRP A 387 6.72 16.13 -16.88
N PRO A 388 7.32 16.92 -17.78
CA PRO A 388 8.58 16.55 -18.43
C PRO A 388 9.78 16.89 -17.54
N GLN A 389 10.70 15.93 -17.34
CA GLN A 389 11.98 16.19 -16.68
C GLN A 389 13.09 15.34 -17.32
N GLY A 390 14.03 15.98 -18.02
CA GLY A 390 15.02 15.27 -18.84
C GLY A 390 14.32 14.37 -19.88
N ASP A 391 14.57 13.06 -19.78
CA ASP A 391 13.96 12.00 -20.58
C ASP A 391 12.74 11.32 -19.92
N LEU A 392 12.28 11.84 -18.77
CA LEU A 392 11.12 11.33 -18.03
C LEU A 392 9.86 12.13 -18.38
N GLU A 393 8.73 11.44 -18.42
CA GLU A 393 7.38 12.02 -18.47
C GLU A 393 6.58 11.46 -17.29
N LEU A 394 6.36 12.30 -16.27
CA LEU A 394 5.78 11.88 -15.00
C LEU A 394 4.31 12.28 -14.94
N PRO A 395 3.36 11.37 -14.64
CA PRO A 395 1.94 11.72 -14.56
C PRO A 395 1.65 12.77 -13.49
N LEU A 396 0.74 13.68 -13.79
CA LEU A 396 0.22 14.70 -12.88
C LEU A 396 -1.23 14.39 -12.51
N THR A 397 -1.60 14.66 -11.27
CA THR A 397 -2.99 14.75 -10.83
C THR A 397 -3.24 16.08 -10.12
N TYR A 398 -4.48 16.55 -10.24
CA TYR A 398 -4.94 17.80 -9.65
C TYR A 398 -5.97 17.49 -8.58
N GLN A 399 -5.79 18.05 -7.40
CA GLN A 399 -6.74 17.90 -6.31
C GLN A 399 -7.08 19.28 -5.73
N PHE A 400 -8.37 19.51 -5.51
CA PHE A 400 -8.87 20.72 -4.87
C PHE A 400 -9.57 20.37 -3.56
N GLU A 401 -8.77 20.27 -2.50
CA GLU A 401 -9.25 20.04 -1.13
C GLU A 401 -8.63 21.05 -0.18
N PRO A 402 -9.14 22.30 -0.15
CA PRO A 402 -8.57 23.34 0.69
C PRO A 402 -8.38 22.90 2.14
N GLY A 403 -7.13 22.97 2.63
CA GLY A 403 -6.76 22.58 4.00
C GLY A 403 -6.28 21.14 4.16
N SER A 404 -6.31 20.33 3.09
CA SER A 404 -5.64 19.03 3.02
C SER A 404 -4.18 19.20 2.61
N ASP A 405 -3.28 18.34 3.12
CA ASP A 405 -1.87 18.31 2.69
C ASP A 405 -1.73 17.84 1.23
N ALA A 406 -2.73 17.11 0.72
CA ALA A 406 -2.81 16.62 -0.66
C ALA A 406 -3.34 17.66 -1.65
N ASP A 407 -3.76 18.85 -1.19
CA ASP A 407 -4.26 19.93 -2.06
C ASP A 407 -3.16 20.43 -3.02
N GLY A 408 -3.54 20.70 -4.26
CA GLY A 408 -2.67 21.23 -5.31
C GLY A 408 -2.34 20.20 -6.39
N VAL A 409 -1.10 20.26 -6.88
CA VAL A 409 -0.60 19.41 -7.97
C VAL A 409 0.24 18.29 -7.38
N THR A 410 -0.06 17.05 -7.77
CA THR A 410 0.72 15.87 -7.38
C THR A 410 1.40 15.26 -8.60
N VAL A 411 2.72 15.07 -8.51
CA VAL A 411 3.50 14.32 -9.49
C VAL A 411 3.69 12.88 -9.02
N HIS A 412 3.37 11.94 -9.89
CA HIS A 412 3.49 10.50 -9.64
C HIS A 412 4.83 9.99 -10.15
N ILE A 413 5.65 9.46 -9.24
CA ILE A 413 7.02 9.03 -9.51
C ILE A 413 7.12 7.52 -9.27
N PRO A 414 7.35 6.71 -10.31
CA PRO A 414 7.70 5.31 -10.12
C PRO A 414 8.97 5.17 -9.27
N VAL A 415 8.96 4.30 -8.27
CA VAL A 415 10.10 4.10 -7.36
C VAL A 415 11.40 3.77 -8.10
N VAL A 416 11.33 3.13 -9.26
CA VAL A 416 12.48 2.78 -10.10
C VAL A 416 13.19 3.98 -10.75
N VAL A 417 12.53 5.13 -10.87
CA VAL A 417 13.12 6.36 -11.42
C VAL A 417 13.35 7.44 -10.36
N LEU A 418 12.94 7.21 -9.11
CA LEU A 418 12.98 8.21 -8.03
C LEU A 418 14.37 8.85 -7.86
N GLY A 419 15.46 8.07 -7.90
CA GLY A 419 16.83 8.60 -7.75
C GLY A 419 17.29 9.50 -8.91
N ARG A 420 16.59 9.48 -10.04
CA ARG A 420 16.89 10.32 -11.23
C ARG A 420 16.11 11.62 -11.24
N VAL A 421 15.01 11.70 -10.48
CA VAL A 421 14.22 12.92 -10.37
C VAL A 421 15.04 13.97 -9.62
N ARG A 422 15.01 15.19 -10.12
CA ARG A 422 15.73 16.35 -9.58
C ARG A 422 14.73 17.36 -9.03
N PRO A 423 14.97 17.97 -7.85
CA PRO A 423 14.03 18.95 -7.30
C PRO A 423 13.93 20.22 -8.15
N GLU A 424 14.99 20.57 -8.89
CA GLU A 424 15.05 21.73 -9.75
C GLU A 424 13.99 21.68 -10.87
N GLY A 425 13.32 22.82 -11.10
CA GLY A 425 12.24 22.96 -12.07
C GLY A 425 10.83 22.75 -11.50
N PHE A 426 10.65 21.96 -10.44
CA PHE A 426 9.33 21.73 -9.83
C PHE A 426 8.77 22.97 -9.12
N ASP A 427 9.65 23.91 -8.74
CA ASP A 427 9.32 25.22 -8.21
C ASP A 427 8.59 26.12 -9.24
N TRP A 428 8.66 25.79 -10.53
CA TRP A 428 7.90 26.49 -11.56
C TRP A 428 6.40 26.22 -11.55
N MET A 429 5.98 25.13 -10.88
CA MET A 429 4.61 24.61 -10.91
C MET A 429 4.08 24.44 -12.36
N VAL A 430 2.79 24.19 -12.50
CA VAL A 430 2.12 24.11 -13.81
C VAL A 430 1.72 25.51 -14.30
N PRO A 431 1.62 25.74 -15.62
CA PRO A 431 1.39 27.08 -16.14
C PRO A 431 0.15 27.80 -15.61
N GLY A 432 -0.95 27.08 -15.43
CA GLY A 432 -2.22 27.62 -14.94
C GLY A 432 -2.18 28.12 -13.49
N LEU A 433 -1.17 27.76 -12.70
CA LEU A 433 -0.98 28.25 -11.34
C LEU A 433 0.10 29.34 -11.22
N ARG A 434 0.76 29.73 -12.33
CA ARG A 434 1.91 30.66 -12.29
C ARG A 434 1.54 32.07 -11.80
N GLU A 435 0.42 32.65 -12.23
CA GLU A 435 -0.01 33.99 -11.74
C GLU A 435 -0.28 33.97 -10.23
N GLU A 436 -0.89 32.89 -9.72
CA GLU A 436 -1.15 32.73 -8.29
C GLU A 436 0.16 32.51 -7.51
N LEU A 437 1.05 31.65 -8.02
CA LEU A 437 2.38 31.39 -7.46
C LEU A 437 3.19 32.69 -7.33
N VAL A 438 3.33 33.45 -8.41
CA VAL A 438 4.08 34.72 -8.39
C VAL A 438 3.42 35.73 -7.45
N THR A 439 2.08 35.78 -7.40
CA THR A 439 1.37 36.63 -6.44
C THR A 439 1.69 36.24 -4.99
N ALA A 440 1.72 34.94 -4.68
CA ALA A 440 2.04 34.42 -3.35
C ALA A 440 3.50 34.69 -2.99
N LEU A 441 4.43 34.48 -3.93
CA LEU A 441 5.85 34.82 -3.80
C LEU A 441 6.04 36.30 -3.49
N ILE A 442 5.40 37.22 -4.24
CA ILE A 442 5.48 38.66 -3.95
C ILE A 442 4.96 38.98 -2.54
N ARG A 443 3.91 38.27 -2.08
CA ARG A 443 3.35 38.48 -0.74
C ARG A 443 4.23 37.93 0.38
N SER A 444 4.97 36.85 0.14
CA SER A 444 5.89 36.24 1.11
C SER A 444 7.15 37.07 1.32
N LEU A 445 7.56 37.85 0.31
CA LEU A 445 8.72 38.76 0.40
C LEU A 445 8.72 39.64 1.65
N ALA A 446 9.95 39.91 2.14
CA ALA A 446 10.20 40.84 3.22
C ALA A 446 9.56 42.22 2.95
N LYS A 447 9.04 42.85 4.01
CA LYS A 447 8.27 44.11 3.94
C LYS A 447 8.94 45.21 3.09
N PRO A 448 10.27 45.46 3.15
CA PRO A 448 10.92 46.52 2.36
C PRO A 448 10.82 46.32 0.85
N VAL A 449 10.88 45.07 0.38
CA VAL A 449 10.79 44.73 -1.05
C VAL A 449 9.33 44.70 -1.49
N ARG A 450 8.48 44.01 -0.72
CA ARG A 450 7.05 43.82 -1.05
C ARG A 450 6.28 45.12 -1.28
N VAL A 451 6.53 46.16 -0.49
CA VAL A 451 5.80 47.45 -0.62
C VAL A 451 6.03 48.11 -1.98
N GLN A 452 7.15 47.82 -2.64
CA GLN A 452 7.49 48.35 -3.97
C GLN A 452 6.78 47.58 -5.10
N LEU A 453 6.14 46.44 -4.79
CA LEU A 453 5.50 45.53 -5.75
C LEU A 453 3.98 45.45 -5.55
N VAL A 454 3.37 46.49 -4.97
CA VAL A 454 1.92 46.60 -4.77
C VAL A 454 1.28 47.38 -5.92
N PRO A 455 0.13 46.95 -6.49
CA PRO A 455 -0.65 45.75 -6.15
C PRO A 455 -0.02 44.43 -6.63
N ALA A 456 0.13 43.47 -5.72
CA ALA A 456 0.80 42.20 -6.03
C ALA A 456 0.18 41.41 -7.21
N PRO A 457 -1.15 41.31 -7.36
CA PRO A 457 -1.75 40.59 -8.49
C PRO A 457 -1.42 41.23 -9.86
N ASP A 458 -1.39 42.56 -9.93
CA ASP A 458 -1.10 43.27 -11.18
C ASP A 458 0.37 43.11 -11.58
N VAL A 459 1.27 43.20 -10.59
CA VAL A 459 2.70 42.96 -10.80
C VAL A 459 2.94 41.50 -11.18
N ALA A 460 2.26 40.54 -10.55
CA ALA A 460 2.39 39.13 -10.89
C ALA A 460 1.99 38.85 -12.35
N ARG A 461 0.88 39.42 -12.82
CA ARG A 461 0.44 39.30 -14.22
C ARG A 461 1.47 39.86 -15.20
N ASP A 462 2.03 41.03 -14.89
CA ASP A 462 3.09 41.63 -15.71
C ASP A 462 4.37 40.76 -15.72
N VAL A 463 4.74 40.19 -14.56
CA VAL A 463 5.90 39.30 -14.41
C VAL A 463 5.72 38.00 -15.20
N VAL A 464 4.58 37.34 -15.08
CA VAL A 464 4.29 36.10 -15.82
C VAL A 464 4.32 36.36 -17.32
N ARG A 465 3.68 37.45 -17.80
CA ARG A 465 3.76 37.85 -19.21
C ARG A 465 5.21 38.08 -19.66
N TRP A 466 6.01 38.76 -18.84
CA TRP A 466 7.43 38.97 -19.17
C TRP A 466 8.20 37.65 -19.25
N ILE A 467 7.96 36.72 -18.31
CA ILE A 467 8.57 35.38 -18.31
C ILE A 467 8.22 34.64 -19.61
N ASP A 468 6.94 34.58 -19.98
CA ASP A 468 6.50 33.87 -21.18
C ASP A 468 7.03 34.52 -22.49
N GLU A 469 7.30 35.83 -22.50
CA GLU A 469 7.87 36.54 -23.65
C GLU A 469 9.40 36.46 -23.76
N ASN A 470 10.12 36.30 -22.64
CA ASN A 470 11.58 36.48 -22.59
C ASN A 470 12.37 35.23 -22.21
N LEU A 471 11.72 34.20 -21.66
CA LEU A 471 12.36 32.93 -21.27
C LEU A 471 11.90 31.77 -22.17
N PRO A 472 12.63 30.64 -22.19
CA PRO A 472 12.19 29.44 -22.90
C PRO A 472 10.81 28.99 -22.43
N GLY A 473 10.09 28.27 -23.31
CA GLY A 473 8.78 27.73 -22.97
C GLY A 473 8.82 26.87 -21.71
N TRP A 474 7.70 26.80 -20.99
CA TRP A 474 7.59 26.05 -19.72
C TRP A 474 8.14 24.63 -19.84
N ALA A 475 7.73 23.88 -20.86
CA ALA A 475 8.14 22.49 -21.06
C ALA A 475 9.65 22.34 -21.29
N ASP A 476 10.30 23.30 -21.96
CA ASP A 476 11.75 23.29 -22.17
C ASP A 476 12.49 23.65 -20.88
N THR A 477 11.97 24.61 -20.12
CA THR A 477 12.52 25.04 -18.84
C THR A 477 12.51 23.92 -17.81
N VAL A 478 11.36 23.29 -17.55
CA VAL A 478 11.27 22.22 -16.54
C VAL A 478 11.97 20.94 -16.99
N ARG A 479 12.09 20.71 -18.31
CA ARG A 479 12.85 19.58 -18.86
C ARG A 479 14.36 19.71 -18.63
N ALA A 480 14.88 20.93 -18.56
CA ALA A 480 16.30 21.19 -18.33
C ALA A 480 16.80 20.76 -16.95
N ALA A 481 15.90 20.52 -15.99
CA ALA A 481 16.20 20.00 -14.65
C ALA A 481 17.30 20.80 -13.93
N ASP A 482 18.50 20.23 -13.77
CA ASP A 482 19.65 20.86 -13.10
C ASP A 482 20.18 22.11 -13.82
N MET A 483 19.84 22.27 -15.10
CA MET A 483 20.14 23.45 -15.90
C MET A 483 18.98 24.46 -15.95
N ALA A 484 17.86 24.18 -15.29
CA ALA A 484 16.74 25.11 -15.20
C ALA A 484 17.08 26.26 -14.24
N ASP A 485 16.80 27.50 -14.67
CA ASP A 485 16.78 28.64 -13.76
C ASP A 485 15.73 28.39 -12.67
N SER A 486 15.99 28.83 -11.43
CA SER A 486 14.94 28.79 -10.41
C SER A 486 13.80 29.77 -10.72
N MET A 487 12.59 29.47 -10.28
CA MET A 487 11.45 30.39 -10.37
C MET A 487 11.75 31.70 -9.64
N HIS A 488 12.49 31.66 -8.53
CA HIS A 488 12.94 32.85 -7.82
C HIS A 488 13.84 33.74 -8.68
N ASP A 489 14.82 33.17 -9.39
CA ASP A 489 15.70 33.91 -10.29
C ASP A 489 14.92 34.52 -11.46
N ALA A 490 14.00 33.75 -12.04
CA ALA A 490 13.14 34.22 -13.12
C ALA A 490 12.27 35.41 -12.68
N VAL A 491 11.63 35.32 -11.51
CA VAL A 491 10.82 36.40 -10.94
C VAL A 491 11.69 37.61 -10.57
N ALA A 492 12.85 37.42 -9.93
CA ALA A 492 13.75 38.52 -9.58
C ALA A 492 14.23 39.28 -10.82
N ARG A 493 14.57 38.55 -11.89
CA ARG A 493 14.98 39.12 -13.19
C ARG A 493 13.85 39.91 -13.85
N ALA A 494 12.63 39.35 -13.85
CA ALA A 494 11.44 40.00 -14.39
C ALA A 494 11.09 41.28 -13.60
N VAL A 495 11.10 41.21 -12.27
CA VAL A 495 10.84 42.36 -11.38
C VAL A 495 11.88 43.46 -11.57
N ARG A 496 13.16 43.11 -11.69
CA ARG A 496 14.23 44.07 -12.00
C ARG A 496 14.00 44.76 -13.34
N ALA A 497 13.61 44.02 -14.37
CA ALA A 497 13.35 44.58 -15.70
C ALA A 497 12.10 45.49 -15.74
N LEU A 498 11.02 45.09 -15.07
CA LEU A 498 9.72 45.76 -15.13
C LEU A 498 9.58 46.93 -14.13
N ARG A 499 10.27 46.86 -13.00
CA ARG A 499 10.09 47.81 -11.88
C ARG A 499 11.40 48.39 -11.34
N GLY A 500 12.56 47.88 -11.76
CA GLY A 500 13.87 48.36 -11.27
C GLY A 500 14.17 47.99 -9.81
N VAL A 501 13.44 47.03 -9.25
CA VAL A 501 13.60 46.58 -7.86
C VAL A 501 14.54 45.37 -7.83
N GLU A 502 15.56 45.40 -6.97
CA GLU A 502 16.41 44.24 -6.70
C GLU A 502 15.80 43.41 -5.55
N VAL A 503 15.64 42.10 -5.79
CA VAL A 503 15.18 41.12 -4.80
C VAL A 503 16.39 40.26 -4.41
N PRO A 504 16.91 40.38 -3.18
CA PRO A 504 18.02 39.53 -2.72
C PRO A 504 17.51 38.13 -2.37
N ASP A 505 18.38 37.12 -2.49
CA ASP A 505 18.03 35.70 -2.32
C ASP A 505 17.50 35.36 -0.91
N ASP A 506 17.92 36.11 0.11
CA ASP A 506 17.46 35.96 1.49
C ASP A 506 16.09 36.60 1.76
N ALA A 507 15.49 37.28 0.77
CA ALA A 507 14.16 37.88 0.90
C ALA A 507 13.01 36.89 0.65
N TRP A 508 13.30 35.71 0.09
CA TRP A 508 12.31 34.66 -0.18
C TRP A 508 11.96 33.87 1.09
N ASP A 509 10.67 33.57 1.25
CA ASP A 509 10.14 32.83 2.40
C ASP A 509 9.09 31.82 1.91
N ASP A 510 9.58 30.64 1.50
CA ASP A 510 8.77 29.57 0.90
C ASP A 510 7.85 28.88 1.91
N GLU A 511 8.14 29.00 3.21
CA GLU A 511 7.29 28.46 4.27
C GLU A 511 5.94 29.21 4.34
N ARG A 512 5.89 30.44 3.83
CA ARG A 512 4.66 31.24 3.76
C ARG A 512 3.83 30.96 2.51
N LEU A 513 4.34 30.18 1.57
CA LEU A 513 3.56 29.78 0.41
C LEU A 513 2.41 28.87 0.83
N PRO A 514 1.18 29.08 0.30
CA PRO A 514 0.10 28.14 0.43
C PRO A 514 0.51 26.71 0.01
N ALA A 515 0.01 25.71 0.73
CA ALA A 515 0.40 24.31 0.51
C ALA A 515 0.16 23.84 -0.94
N HIS A 516 -0.90 24.32 -1.59
CA HIS A 516 -1.25 23.93 -2.96
C HIS A 516 -0.36 24.56 -4.05
N LEU A 517 0.45 25.56 -3.70
CA LEU A 517 1.46 26.16 -4.57
C LEU A 517 2.84 25.52 -4.41
N ARG A 518 2.88 24.34 -3.79
CA ARG A 518 4.07 23.50 -3.64
C ARG A 518 3.74 22.11 -4.18
N MET A 519 4.55 21.65 -5.14
CA MET A 519 4.40 20.33 -5.75
C MET A 519 4.40 19.24 -4.68
N THR A 520 3.45 18.31 -4.78
CA THR A 520 3.41 17.10 -3.98
C THR A 520 4.06 15.96 -4.77
N PHE A 521 5.06 15.30 -4.21
CA PHE A 521 5.73 14.15 -4.81
C PHE A 521 5.15 12.87 -4.23
N ARG A 522 4.52 12.04 -5.07
CA ARG A 522 3.97 10.74 -4.68
C ARG A 522 4.79 9.63 -5.33
N VAL A 523 5.39 8.78 -4.50
CA VAL A 523 6.19 7.65 -5.00
C VAL A 523 5.37 6.38 -4.99
N GLU A 524 5.37 5.69 -6.12
CA GLU A 524 4.53 4.51 -6.36
C GLU A 524 5.36 3.30 -6.79
N GLU A 525 4.93 2.13 -6.35
CA GLU A 525 5.42 0.84 -6.82
C GLU A 525 4.43 0.24 -7.82
N ASP A 526 4.89 -0.02 -9.05
CA ASP A 526 4.07 -0.66 -10.08
C ASP A 526 3.84 -2.15 -9.71
N ARG A 527 2.57 -2.54 -9.56
CA ARG A 527 2.15 -3.94 -9.43
C ARG A 527 1.68 -4.50 -10.77
N GLY A 528 2.51 -4.37 -11.79
CA GLY A 528 2.43 -5.14 -13.04
C GLY A 528 1.03 -5.27 -13.61
N GLY A 529 0.55 -4.23 -14.29
CA GLY A 529 -0.62 -4.35 -15.17
C GLY A 529 -1.29 -3.05 -15.54
N GLN A 530 -1.15 -2.67 -16.81
CA GLN A 530 -1.69 -1.49 -17.51
C GLN A 530 -0.94 -0.16 -17.26
N ALA A 531 -0.35 0.36 -18.34
CA ALA A 531 0.08 1.75 -18.41
C ALA A 531 -1.13 2.66 -18.12
N GLY A 532 -1.04 3.47 -17.07
CA GLY A 532 -2.09 4.40 -16.64
C GLY A 532 -2.84 4.02 -15.36
N ALA A 533 -2.59 2.86 -14.74
CA ALA A 533 -3.08 2.58 -13.39
C ALA A 533 -2.07 3.09 -12.34
N HIS A 534 -2.51 3.96 -11.42
CA HIS A 534 -1.68 4.42 -10.31
C HIS A 534 -1.18 3.22 -9.50
N GLY A 535 0.13 3.20 -9.25
CA GLY A 535 0.78 2.12 -8.52
C GLY A 535 0.40 2.17 -7.04
N VAL A 536 0.95 1.24 -6.26
CA VAL A 536 0.74 1.27 -4.82
C VAL A 536 1.60 2.37 -4.24
N VAL A 537 0.95 3.36 -3.63
CA VAL A 537 1.64 4.48 -2.98
C VAL A 537 2.52 3.95 -1.85
N LEU A 538 3.82 4.20 -1.96
CA LEU A 538 4.81 3.85 -0.94
C LEU A 538 4.92 4.95 0.11
N ASP A 539 5.03 6.20 -0.34
CA ASP A 539 5.16 7.39 0.50
C ASP A 539 4.87 8.65 -0.35
N GLU A 540 4.53 9.76 0.29
CA GLU A 540 4.29 11.05 -0.36
C GLU A 540 4.82 12.22 0.49
N SER A 541 5.31 13.28 -0.16
CA SER A 541 5.86 14.45 0.53
C SER A 541 5.98 15.65 -0.40
N LYS A 542 6.04 16.87 0.16
CA LYS A 542 6.43 18.08 -0.58
C LYS A 542 7.95 18.32 -0.62
N ASP A 543 8.73 17.45 0.02
CA ASP A 543 10.20 17.46 -0.01
C ASP A 543 10.72 16.18 -0.71
N LEU A 544 11.12 16.33 -1.97
CA LEU A 544 11.64 15.26 -2.80
C LEU A 544 12.93 14.65 -2.21
N LEU A 545 13.83 15.46 -1.66
CA LEU A 545 15.12 14.97 -1.14
C LEU A 545 14.92 14.16 0.14
N ALA A 546 14.00 14.58 1.01
CA ALA A 546 13.59 13.77 2.16
C ALA A 546 12.95 12.44 1.72
N LEU A 547 12.10 12.47 0.71
CA LEU A 547 11.46 11.28 0.15
C LEU A 547 12.47 10.30 -0.46
N GLN A 548 13.41 10.80 -1.26
CA GLN A 548 14.54 10.05 -1.83
C GLN A 548 15.38 9.37 -0.74
N ARG A 549 15.69 10.09 0.35
CA ARG A 549 16.46 9.54 1.48
C ARG A 549 15.71 8.41 2.18
N ARG A 550 14.41 8.59 2.49
CA ARG A 550 13.59 7.56 3.14
C ARG A 550 13.42 6.31 2.28
N LEU A 551 13.29 6.49 0.96
CA LEU A 551 13.05 5.42 0.00
C LEU A 551 14.31 4.92 -0.73
N ALA A 552 15.51 5.33 -0.31
CA ALA A 552 16.77 4.97 -0.99
C ALA A 552 16.96 3.44 -1.10
N ALA A 553 16.70 2.69 -0.01
CA ALA A 553 16.80 1.23 -0.01
C ALA A 553 15.77 0.58 -0.94
N HIS A 554 14.52 1.06 -0.93
CA HIS A 554 13.46 0.56 -1.82
C HIS A 554 13.76 0.85 -3.30
N THR A 555 14.29 2.04 -3.59
CA THR A 555 14.74 2.45 -4.93
C THR A 555 15.85 1.53 -5.43
N GLN A 556 16.86 1.27 -4.58
CA GLN A 556 17.97 0.38 -4.88
C GLN A 556 17.50 -1.06 -5.17
N ASP A 557 16.56 -1.58 -4.36
CA ASP A 557 15.99 -2.91 -4.57
C ASP A 557 15.15 -2.98 -5.85
N ALA A 558 14.34 -1.96 -6.13
CA ALA A 558 13.49 -1.89 -7.31
C ALA A 558 14.31 -1.84 -8.61
N VAL A 559 15.37 -1.01 -8.66
CA VAL A 559 16.31 -0.95 -9.80
C VAL A 559 17.00 -2.30 -10.00
N ARG A 560 17.49 -2.93 -8.92
CA ARG A 560 18.14 -4.23 -8.99
C ARG A 560 17.20 -5.32 -9.51
N VAL A 561 15.94 -5.34 -9.06
CA VAL A 561 14.92 -6.29 -9.54
C VAL A 561 14.60 -6.06 -11.03
N ALA A 562 14.40 -4.81 -11.44
CA ALA A 562 14.11 -4.47 -12.83
C ALA A 562 15.24 -4.89 -13.77
N VAL A 563 16.49 -4.55 -13.42
CA VAL A 563 17.68 -4.92 -14.22
C VAL A 563 17.84 -6.44 -14.26
N ARG A 564 17.68 -7.15 -13.13
CA ARG A 564 17.81 -8.61 -13.09
C ARG A 564 16.71 -9.33 -13.89
N SER A 565 15.50 -8.77 -13.94
CA SER A 565 14.43 -9.28 -14.81
C SER A 565 14.79 -9.10 -16.28
N ALA A 566 15.21 -7.89 -16.68
CA ALA A 566 15.62 -7.59 -18.04
C ALA A 566 16.78 -8.48 -18.51
N VAL A 567 17.79 -8.73 -17.65
CA VAL A 567 18.90 -9.66 -17.94
C VAL A 567 18.37 -11.07 -18.20
N ARG A 568 17.43 -11.56 -17.38
CA ARG A 568 16.83 -12.89 -17.54
C ARG A 568 16.07 -13.02 -18.85
N ASP A 569 15.34 -11.98 -19.24
CA ASP A 569 14.55 -11.97 -20.47
C ASP A 569 15.45 -11.90 -21.70
N ALA A 570 16.55 -11.13 -21.66
CA ALA A 570 17.58 -11.12 -22.70
C ALA A 570 18.26 -12.50 -22.86
N VAL A 571 18.57 -13.19 -21.75
CA VAL A 571 19.16 -14.55 -21.79
C VAL A 571 18.17 -15.55 -22.41
N ARG A 572 16.87 -15.48 -22.09
CA ARG A 572 15.85 -16.34 -22.71
C ARG A 572 15.73 -16.10 -24.21
N GLU A 573 15.81 -14.85 -24.64
CA GLU A 573 15.73 -14.50 -26.06
C GLU A 573 16.96 -14.99 -26.83
N SER A 574 18.16 -14.84 -26.27
CA SER A 574 19.39 -15.39 -26.88
C SER A 574 19.39 -16.92 -26.95
N MET A 575 18.84 -17.62 -25.96
CA MET A 575 18.66 -19.08 -26.00
C MET A 575 17.68 -19.50 -27.10
N ARG A 576 16.57 -18.77 -27.27
CA ARG A 576 15.60 -18.99 -28.36
C ARG A 576 16.21 -18.73 -29.74
N ALA A 577 17.00 -17.66 -29.88
CA ALA A 577 17.73 -17.36 -31.11
C ALA A 577 18.78 -18.42 -31.44
N GLY A 578 19.46 -18.99 -30.43
CA GLY A 578 20.41 -20.10 -30.60
C GLY A 578 19.76 -21.43 -30.98
N GLU A 579 18.56 -21.73 -30.47
CA GLU A 579 17.75 -22.90 -30.89
C GLU A 579 17.21 -22.74 -32.32
N ALA A 580 16.84 -21.52 -32.73
CA ALA A 580 16.43 -21.23 -34.10
C ALA A 580 17.61 -21.30 -35.10
N ALA A 581 18.82 -20.89 -34.68
CA ALA A 581 20.02 -20.96 -35.51
C ALA A 581 20.58 -22.40 -35.65
N SER A 582 20.34 -23.27 -34.67
CA SER A 582 20.79 -24.68 -34.72
C SER A 582 19.82 -25.62 -35.44
N SER A 583 18.65 -25.15 -35.85
CA SER A 583 17.62 -25.92 -36.58
C SER A 583 17.53 -25.62 -38.09
N GLY A 584 18.43 -24.80 -38.64
CA GLY A 584 18.46 -24.44 -40.06
C GLY A 584 19.53 -25.14 -40.90
N THR A 585 19.24 -26.32 -41.45
CA THR A 585 19.99 -26.92 -42.59
C THR A 585 19.21 -26.72 -43.90
N GLY A 586 19.77 -25.92 -44.84
CA GLY A 586 19.48 -25.85 -46.29
C GLY A 586 18.08 -25.33 -46.68
N VAL A 587 17.89 -24.44 -47.65
CA VAL A 587 18.38 -24.41 -49.05
C VAL A 587 18.23 -22.99 -49.64
N ASP A 588 19.03 -22.72 -50.66
CA ASP A 588 19.15 -21.55 -51.56
C ASP A 588 17.87 -20.73 -51.88
N ASP A 589 18.00 -19.39 -51.92
CA ASP A 589 17.67 -18.63 -53.12
C ASP A 589 18.42 -17.27 -53.16
N ALA A 590 18.84 -16.89 -54.35
CA ALA A 590 19.61 -15.70 -54.67
C ALA A 590 18.68 -14.54 -55.05
N GLY A 591 18.82 -13.40 -54.36
CA GLY A 591 18.14 -12.15 -54.72
C GLY A 591 18.94 -10.92 -54.26
N ALA A 592 19.42 -10.14 -55.23
CA ALA A 592 20.30 -8.98 -55.07
C ALA A 592 19.66 -7.77 -54.33
N PRO A 593 20.46 -6.81 -53.83
CA PRO A 593 20.05 -5.85 -52.79
C PRO A 593 19.45 -4.55 -53.35
N ARG A 594 18.57 -3.90 -52.57
CA ARG A 594 18.21 -2.48 -52.69
C ARG A 594 18.68 -1.71 -51.46
N PRO A 595 19.23 -0.49 -51.60
CA PRO A 595 19.77 0.29 -50.50
C PRO A 595 18.73 1.29 -49.94
N GLY A 596 18.90 1.67 -48.67
CA GLY A 596 18.32 2.89 -48.10
C GLY A 596 17.32 2.65 -46.97
N GLY A 597 17.77 2.82 -45.74
CA GLY A 597 16.97 2.75 -44.51
C GLY A 597 17.87 2.54 -43.30
N ASP A 598 18.74 3.51 -43.05
CA ASP A 598 19.59 3.59 -41.86
C ASP A 598 18.73 4.02 -40.66
N ASP A 599 17.83 3.14 -40.23
CA ASP A 599 17.23 3.22 -38.90
C ASP A 599 17.93 2.16 -38.07
N GLY A 600 19.03 2.58 -37.44
CA GLY A 600 19.73 1.81 -36.44
C GLY A 600 18.77 1.41 -35.32
N LEU A 601 18.21 0.21 -35.43
CA LEU A 601 17.68 -0.52 -34.28
C LEU A 601 18.80 -0.50 -33.21
N PRO A 602 18.57 0.08 -32.01
CA PRO A 602 19.62 0.16 -31.01
C PRO A 602 20.11 -1.27 -30.73
N LEU A 603 21.43 -1.49 -30.83
CA LEU A 603 22.03 -2.69 -30.26
C LEU A 603 21.50 -2.82 -28.83
N ALA A 604 20.89 -3.96 -28.52
CA ALA A 604 20.41 -4.26 -27.18
C ALA A 604 21.55 -4.01 -26.19
N ALA A 605 21.32 -3.11 -25.22
CA ALA A 605 22.32 -2.79 -24.21
C ALA A 605 22.79 -4.08 -23.51
N PRO A 606 24.10 -4.26 -23.28
CA PRO A 606 24.60 -5.49 -22.70
C PRO A 606 24.09 -5.63 -21.26
N ALA A 607 23.33 -6.69 -21.03
CA ALA A 607 22.82 -7.06 -19.72
C ALA A 607 23.99 -7.57 -18.83
N ILE A 608 24.22 -6.94 -17.67
CA ILE A 608 25.24 -7.39 -16.70
C ILE A 608 24.61 -8.28 -15.64
N ALA A 609 25.16 -9.48 -15.46
CA ALA A 609 24.82 -10.33 -14.32
C ALA A 609 25.57 -9.88 -13.05
N GLU A 610 24.84 -9.68 -11.95
CA GLU A 610 25.44 -9.43 -10.64
C GLU A 610 26.24 -10.65 -10.14
N GLN A 611 27.37 -10.41 -9.48
CA GLN A 611 28.28 -11.45 -8.98
C GLN A 611 28.66 -11.16 -7.53
N THR A 612 28.95 -12.20 -6.75
CA THR A 612 29.28 -12.08 -5.32
C THR A 612 30.58 -12.84 -5.04
N GLY A 613 31.40 -12.34 -4.13
CA GLY A 613 32.63 -13.02 -3.70
C GLY A 613 33.76 -12.93 -4.72
N LEU A 614 33.85 -11.81 -5.43
CA LEU A 614 34.93 -11.55 -6.39
C LEU A 614 36.28 -11.52 -5.68
N ALA A 615 37.19 -12.36 -6.15
CA ALA A 615 38.59 -12.39 -5.74
C ALA A 615 39.54 -11.77 -6.78
N THR A 616 39.03 -11.50 -7.98
CA THR A 616 39.74 -10.81 -9.07
C THR A 616 38.76 -10.09 -10.01
N TRP A 617 39.25 -9.43 -11.06
CA TRP A 617 38.42 -8.75 -12.05
C TRP A 617 37.36 -9.69 -12.62
N PRO A 618 36.08 -9.27 -12.77
CA PRO A 618 35.02 -10.14 -13.26
C PRO A 618 35.34 -10.74 -14.64
N GLY A 619 35.14 -12.05 -14.80
CA GLY A 619 35.47 -12.78 -16.04
C GLY A 619 34.39 -12.72 -17.12
N ASP A 620 33.13 -12.59 -16.73
CA ASP A 620 31.97 -12.72 -17.62
C ASP A 620 31.44 -11.34 -18.08
N LEU A 621 32.33 -10.37 -18.30
CA LEU A 621 31.95 -9.03 -18.78
C LEU A 621 31.95 -8.97 -20.31
N PRO A 622 30.96 -8.30 -20.92
CA PRO A 622 30.98 -7.97 -22.35
C PRO A 622 32.23 -7.17 -22.67
N ASP A 623 33.02 -7.61 -23.66
CA ASP A 623 34.26 -6.97 -24.10
C ASP A 623 35.26 -6.66 -22.96
N ASP A 624 35.24 -7.43 -21.87
CA ASP A 624 36.05 -7.20 -20.66
C ASP A 624 35.86 -5.80 -20.02
N HIS A 625 34.73 -5.15 -20.32
CA HIS A 625 34.39 -3.80 -19.91
C HIS A 625 33.17 -3.79 -18.99
N LEU A 626 33.26 -3.01 -17.91
CA LEU A 626 32.19 -2.78 -16.96
C LEU A 626 31.50 -1.45 -17.29
N PRO A 627 30.36 -1.43 -18.01
CA PRO A 627 29.76 -0.20 -18.48
C PRO A 627 29.30 0.67 -17.31
N ALA A 628 29.40 1.98 -17.50
CA ALA A 628 29.02 2.97 -16.49
C ALA A 628 27.50 2.99 -16.26
N VAL A 629 26.72 2.76 -17.31
CA VAL A 629 25.25 2.77 -17.26
C VAL A 629 24.70 1.51 -17.93
N VAL A 630 23.73 0.90 -17.29
CA VAL A 630 22.92 -0.21 -17.82
C VAL A 630 21.50 0.33 -17.97
N GLU A 631 21.03 0.47 -19.21
CA GLU A 631 19.66 0.89 -19.50
C GLU A 631 18.79 -0.34 -19.83
N THR A 632 17.63 -0.43 -19.21
CA THR A 632 16.65 -1.49 -19.48
C THR A 632 15.25 -0.92 -19.59
N ALA A 633 14.39 -1.52 -20.42
CA ALA A 633 12.98 -1.20 -20.40
C ALA A 633 12.38 -1.60 -19.04
N GLY A 634 11.78 -0.63 -18.34
CA GLY A 634 11.13 -0.83 -17.06
C GLY A 634 9.61 -0.98 -17.19
N PRO A 635 8.94 -1.21 -16.04
CA PRO A 635 7.48 -1.16 -15.97
C PRO A 635 6.94 0.21 -16.42
N GLY A 636 5.73 0.23 -16.98
CA GLY A 636 5.06 1.47 -17.41
C GLY A 636 5.70 2.20 -18.61
N GLY A 637 6.66 1.61 -19.32
CA GLY A 637 7.34 2.25 -20.46
C GLY A 637 8.53 3.14 -20.08
N PHE A 638 8.80 3.32 -18.78
CA PHE A 638 9.95 4.06 -18.29
C PHE A 638 11.25 3.31 -18.57
N ARG A 639 12.29 4.01 -19.04
CA ARG A 639 13.65 3.44 -19.08
C ARG A 639 14.21 3.41 -17.66
N VAL A 640 14.61 2.24 -17.18
CA VAL A 640 15.33 2.10 -15.91
C VAL A 640 16.81 2.20 -16.19
N ARG A 641 17.50 3.10 -15.48
CA ARG A 641 18.96 3.24 -15.52
C ARG A 641 19.53 2.68 -14.22
N GLY A 642 20.42 1.71 -14.37
CA GLY A 642 21.24 1.19 -13.29
C GLY A 642 22.72 1.50 -13.54
N TYR A 643 23.49 1.62 -12.47
CA TYR A 643 24.89 2.04 -12.49
C TYR A 643 25.76 0.92 -11.93
N ALA A 644 26.42 0.17 -12.81
CA ALA A 644 27.18 -1.00 -12.38
C ALA A 644 28.41 -0.59 -11.57
N ALA A 645 28.73 -1.28 -10.49
CA ALA A 645 29.89 -0.99 -9.64
C ALA A 645 30.42 -2.25 -8.97
N LEU A 646 31.72 -2.20 -8.67
CA LEU A 646 32.34 -3.12 -7.72
C LEU A 646 32.07 -2.57 -6.32
N VAL A 647 31.43 -3.32 -5.44
CA VAL A 647 31.03 -2.84 -4.11
C VAL A 647 31.63 -3.69 -3.02
N GLU A 648 31.93 -3.07 -1.87
CA GLU A 648 32.34 -3.78 -0.65
C GLU A 648 31.07 -4.30 0.08
N GLU A 649 30.98 -5.60 0.32
CA GLU A 649 29.86 -6.21 1.06
C GLU A 649 30.35 -7.03 2.27
N PRO A 650 29.59 -7.03 3.39
CA PRO A 650 29.88 -7.93 4.51
C PRO A 650 29.72 -9.39 4.06
N GLY A 651 30.78 -10.17 4.23
CA GLY A 651 30.79 -11.60 3.94
C GLY A 651 30.35 -12.47 5.13
N PRO A 652 30.32 -13.80 4.96
CA PRO A 652 30.13 -14.73 6.06
C PRO A 652 31.32 -14.66 7.04
N GLY A 653 31.03 -14.45 8.33
CA GLY A 653 32.04 -14.06 9.33
C GLY A 653 32.36 -12.55 9.23
N LYS A 654 33.13 -11.99 10.16
CA LYS A 654 33.45 -10.53 10.17
C LYS A 654 34.33 -10.05 8.98
N GLY A 655 34.36 -10.77 7.86
CA GLY A 655 35.14 -10.44 6.67
C GLY A 655 34.35 -9.60 5.65
N VAL A 656 35.06 -8.80 4.85
CA VAL A 656 34.48 -7.98 3.76
C VAL A 656 34.93 -8.57 2.43
N HIS A 657 34.00 -8.73 1.49
CA HIS A 657 34.27 -9.24 0.14
C HIS A 657 33.84 -8.21 -0.92
N VAL A 658 34.20 -8.46 -2.19
CA VAL A 658 33.82 -7.60 -3.32
C VAL A 658 32.71 -8.26 -4.11
N ALA A 659 31.73 -7.48 -4.54
CA ALA A 659 30.62 -7.93 -5.38
C ALA A 659 30.45 -6.99 -6.57
N LEU A 660 29.91 -7.51 -7.67
CA LEU A 660 29.43 -6.71 -8.80
C LEU A 660 27.93 -6.48 -8.62
N ARG A 661 27.53 -5.22 -8.46
CA ARG A 661 26.15 -4.79 -8.25
C ARG A 661 25.74 -3.70 -9.23
N VAL A 662 24.45 -3.56 -9.44
CA VAL A 662 23.86 -2.44 -10.18
C VAL A 662 23.18 -1.49 -9.20
N LEU A 663 23.72 -0.29 -9.08
CA LEU A 663 23.27 0.75 -8.15
C LEU A 663 22.25 1.69 -8.80
N ALA A 664 21.43 2.36 -8.00
CA ALA A 664 20.40 3.28 -8.47
C ALA A 664 20.91 4.72 -8.69
N ASP A 665 22.05 5.08 -8.11
CA ASP A 665 22.60 6.44 -8.09
C ASP A 665 24.04 6.50 -8.64
N PRO A 666 24.36 7.40 -9.58
CA PRO A 666 25.70 7.52 -10.15
C PRO A 666 26.75 8.05 -9.17
N VAL A 667 26.36 8.89 -8.20
CA VAL A 667 27.32 9.42 -7.20
C VAL A 667 27.76 8.29 -6.27
N GLU A 668 26.81 7.49 -5.79
CA GLU A 668 27.11 6.29 -5.01
C GLU A 668 27.86 5.25 -5.84
N GLN A 669 27.57 5.11 -7.15
CA GLN A 669 28.34 4.24 -8.05
C GLN A 669 29.84 4.56 -8.03
N ALA A 670 30.20 5.83 -8.22
CA ALA A 670 31.61 6.22 -8.25
C ALA A 670 32.31 5.93 -6.92
N ARG A 671 31.66 6.26 -5.79
CA ARG A 671 32.17 6.03 -4.44
C ARG A 671 32.33 4.56 -4.11
N ALA A 672 31.28 3.77 -4.37
CA ALA A 672 31.27 2.35 -4.09
C ALA A 672 32.28 1.62 -4.98
N HIS A 673 32.35 1.96 -6.27
CA HIS A 673 33.30 1.38 -7.22
C HIS A 673 34.75 1.59 -6.82
N HIS A 674 35.12 2.81 -6.42
CA HIS A 674 36.47 3.12 -5.93
C HIS A 674 36.85 2.26 -4.71
N ARG A 675 35.95 2.15 -3.73
CA ARG A 675 36.13 1.29 -2.55
C ARG A 675 36.25 -0.20 -2.95
N GLY A 676 35.37 -0.67 -3.83
CA GLY A 676 35.40 -2.03 -4.35
C GLY A 676 36.71 -2.38 -5.07
N LEU A 677 37.23 -1.47 -5.90
CA LEU A 677 38.54 -1.62 -6.56
C LEU A 677 39.68 -1.75 -5.55
N ARG A 678 39.73 -0.84 -4.57
CA ARG A 678 40.71 -0.87 -3.47
C ARG A 678 40.67 -2.19 -2.70
N ARG A 679 39.47 -2.67 -2.39
CA ARG A 679 39.27 -3.95 -1.68
C ARG A 679 39.68 -5.14 -2.54
N LEU A 680 39.39 -5.13 -3.84
CA LEU A 680 39.79 -6.19 -4.78
C LEU A 680 41.32 -6.26 -4.88
N LEU A 681 42.00 -5.11 -4.99
CA LEU A 681 43.45 -5.02 -4.98
C LEU A 681 44.06 -5.53 -3.68
N LEU A 682 43.43 -5.24 -2.53
CA LEU A 682 43.88 -5.76 -1.24
C LEU A 682 43.77 -7.29 -1.16
N ILE A 683 42.69 -7.87 -1.69
CA ILE A 683 42.52 -9.33 -1.76
C ILE A 683 43.62 -9.98 -2.63
N GLU A 684 43.94 -9.36 -3.77
CA GLU A 684 44.87 -9.92 -4.74
C GLU A 684 46.35 -9.70 -4.44
N THR A 685 46.68 -8.52 -3.90
CA THR A 685 48.07 -8.06 -3.76
C THR A 685 48.50 -7.92 -2.29
N GLY A 686 47.56 -8.07 -1.36
CA GLY A 686 47.79 -7.94 0.08
C GLY A 686 48.92 -8.84 0.57
N LEU A 687 49.75 -8.28 1.45
CA LEU A 687 50.84 -8.94 2.12
C LEU A 687 50.29 -9.71 3.33
N ALA A 688 50.80 -10.92 3.55
CA ALA A 688 50.53 -11.67 4.78
C ALA A 688 50.99 -10.86 6.00
N THR A 689 50.25 -10.91 7.13
CA THR A 689 50.58 -10.16 8.35
C THR A 689 52.04 -10.37 8.76
N ALA A 690 52.52 -11.61 8.75
CA ALA A 690 53.90 -11.95 9.10
C ALA A 690 54.95 -11.24 8.21
N ARG A 691 54.64 -10.99 6.92
CA ARG A 691 55.54 -10.29 6.00
C ARG A 691 55.73 -8.82 6.39
N VAL A 692 54.69 -8.20 6.95
CA VAL A 692 54.75 -6.82 7.44
C VAL A 692 55.41 -6.76 8.81
N THR A 693 55.01 -7.63 9.75
CA THR A 693 55.43 -7.57 11.16
C THR A 693 56.88 -8.00 11.39
N THR A 694 57.42 -8.93 10.60
CA THR A 694 58.81 -9.42 10.74
C THR A 694 59.87 -8.35 10.45
N ARG A 695 59.50 -7.26 9.77
CA ARG A 695 60.38 -6.12 9.51
C ARG A 695 60.39 -5.07 10.62
N TRP A 696 59.53 -5.21 11.64
CA TRP A 696 59.47 -4.27 12.74
C TRP A 696 60.66 -4.46 13.68
N SER A 697 61.29 -3.36 14.09
CA SER A 697 62.23 -3.41 15.21
C SER A 697 61.50 -3.72 16.52
N GLY A 698 62.24 -4.12 17.55
CA GLY A 698 61.66 -4.38 18.89
C GLY A 698 60.89 -3.17 19.43
N THR A 699 61.43 -1.96 19.24
CA THR A 699 60.79 -0.70 19.65
C THR A 699 59.52 -0.39 18.84
N GLN A 700 59.54 -0.62 17.52
CA GLN A 700 58.36 -0.45 16.66
C GLN A 700 57.25 -1.41 17.06
N SER A 701 57.59 -2.67 17.31
CA SER A 701 56.62 -3.70 17.72
C SER A 701 55.91 -3.32 19.03
N LEU A 702 56.65 -2.83 20.03
CA LEU A 702 56.07 -2.36 21.29
C LEU A 702 55.17 -1.13 21.12
N THR A 703 55.54 -0.21 20.22
CA THR A 703 54.77 1.01 19.94
C THR A 703 53.46 0.67 19.22
N LEU A 704 53.52 -0.18 18.21
CA LEU A 704 52.35 -0.60 17.42
C LEU A 704 51.41 -1.52 18.21
N ALA A 705 51.94 -2.32 19.14
CA ALA A 705 51.14 -3.14 20.05
C ALA A 705 50.28 -2.29 21.01
N ALA A 706 50.65 -1.03 21.26
CA ALA A 706 49.89 -0.09 22.09
C ALA A 706 48.94 0.80 21.26
N SER A 707 48.71 0.48 19.98
CA SER A 707 47.80 1.21 19.10
C SER A 707 46.32 1.03 19.51
N PRO A 708 45.40 1.91 19.07
CA PRO A 708 43.97 1.79 19.39
C PRO A 708 43.27 0.59 18.72
N TYR A 709 43.96 -0.14 17.84
CA TYR A 709 43.38 -1.25 17.10
C TYR A 709 43.17 -2.49 17.98
N ARG A 710 42.06 -3.19 17.73
CA ARG A 710 41.71 -4.42 18.47
C ARG A 710 42.69 -5.58 18.28
N SER A 711 43.43 -5.60 17.16
CA SER A 711 44.38 -6.67 16.84
C SER A 711 45.43 -6.20 15.83
N THR A 712 46.59 -6.87 15.82
CA THR A 712 47.66 -6.62 14.84
C THR A 712 47.18 -6.80 13.40
N ASP A 713 46.30 -7.77 13.14
CA ASP A 713 45.72 -7.99 11.81
C ASP A 713 44.84 -6.83 11.36
N ALA A 714 44.06 -6.23 12.27
CA ALA A 714 43.23 -5.07 11.96
C ALA A 714 44.12 -3.86 11.60
N LEU A 715 45.18 -3.63 12.39
CA LEU A 715 46.16 -2.58 12.12
C LEU A 715 46.87 -2.79 10.77
N VAL A 716 47.38 -3.99 10.51
CA VAL A 716 48.09 -4.30 9.26
C VAL A 716 47.15 -4.20 8.06
N THR A 717 45.88 -4.57 8.21
CA THR A 717 44.86 -4.37 7.16
C THR A 717 44.68 -2.89 6.86
N ASP A 718 44.49 -2.05 7.88
CA ASP A 718 44.23 -0.62 7.70
C ASP A 718 45.42 0.14 7.08
N VAL A 719 46.64 -0.20 7.51
CA VAL A 719 47.89 0.28 6.89
C VAL A 719 47.97 -0.08 5.41
N GLN A 720 47.60 -1.32 5.05
CA GLN A 720 47.60 -1.75 3.66
C GLN A 720 46.52 -1.03 2.83
N VAL A 721 45.33 -0.80 3.40
CA VAL A 721 44.27 0.00 2.75
C VAL A 721 44.79 1.41 2.43
N ALA A 722 45.41 2.08 3.40
CA ALA A 722 45.99 3.42 3.19
C ALA A 722 47.11 3.44 2.15
N ALA A 723 47.95 2.38 2.12
CA ALA A 723 49.02 2.25 1.14
C ALA A 723 48.48 2.02 -0.28
N ILE A 724 47.45 1.18 -0.45
CA ILE A 724 46.80 0.94 -1.73
C ILE A 724 46.12 2.21 -2.24
N GLU A 725 45.40 2.94 -1.37
CA GLU A 725 44.77 4.22 -1.70
C GLU A 725 45.79 5.25 -2.24
N ALA A 726 46.95 5.34 -1.58
CA ALA A 726 48.03 6.23 -2.02
C ALA A 726 48.58 5.84 -3.40
N LEU A 727 48.70 4.55 -3.70
CA LEU A 727 49.17 4.04 -4.99
C LEU A 727 48.11 4.22 -6.09
N MET A 728 46.82 4.08 -5.78
CA MET A 728 45.71 4.38 -6.68
C MET A 728 45.69 5.87 -7.05
N THR A 729 45.85 6.75 -6.06
CA THR A 729 45.91 8.20 -6.28
C THR A 729 47.12 8.59 -7.13
N ALA A 730 48.29 8.00 -6.84
CA ALA A 730 49.51 8.26 -7.63
C ALA A 730 49.39 7.76 -9.08
N HIS A 731 48.73 6.61 -9.30
CA HIS A 731 48.47 6.08 -10.64
C HIS A 731 47.57 7.03 -11.45
N ALA A 732 46.48 7.51 -10.84
CA ALA A 732 45.56 8.48 -11.44
C ALA A 732 46.28 9.80 -11.82
N GLY A 733 47.14 10.33 -10.94
CA GLY A 733 47.90 11.56 -11.19
C GLY A 733 48.98 11.43 -12.28
N ALA A 734 49.47 10.22 -12.55
CA ALA A 734 50.49 9.97 -13.57
C ALA A 734 49.91 9.85 -15.00
N ALA A 735 48.59 9.68 -15.15
CA ALA A 735 47.93 9.48 -16.45
C ALA A 735 47.86 10.76 -17.33
N GLY A 736 48.12 11.95 -16.77
CA GLY A 736 48.18 13.22 -17.50
C GLY A 736 46.84 13.71 -18.10
N PRO A 737 46.70 15.01 -18.42
CA PRO A 737 45.46 15.58 -18.92
C PRO A 737 45.31 15.28 -20.42
N THR A 738 44.89 14.07 -20.77
CA THR A 738 44.42 13.76 -22.13
C THR A 738 42.94 14.07 -22.24
N GLY A 739 42.60 15.36 -22.38
CA GLY A 739 41.34 15.85 -22.95
C GLY A 739 40.00 15.51 -22.27
N ALA A 740 39.97 14.68 -21.22
CA ALA A 740 38.74 14.28 -20.53
C ALA A 740 38.93 14.35 -19.00
N GLY A 741 38.82 15.56 -18.43
CA GLY A 741 38.71 15.79 -16.99
C GLY A 741 39.85 15.24 -16.10
N PRO A 742 39.79 15.45 -14.77
CA PRO A 742 40.66 14.76 -13.83
C PRO A 742 40.24 13.28 -13.73
N THR A 743 40.98 12.37 -14.36
CA THR A 743 40.72 10.92 -14.24
C THR A 743 41.04 10.44 -12.84
N GLY A 744 40.03 10.08 -12.05
CA GLY A 744 40.17 9.45 -10.74
C GLY A 744 40.38 7.94 -10.87
N ALA A 745 40.86 7.28 -9.81
CA ALA A 745 40.99 5.82 -9.81
C ALA A 745 39.65 5.07 -9.99
N ALA A 746 38.51 5.76 -9.81
CA ALA A 746 37.16 5.26 -10.11
C ALA A 746 36.85 5.12 -11.61
N ASP A 747 37.72 5.64 -12.49
CA ASP A 747 37.53 5.54 -13.95
C ASP A 747 38.05 4.22 -14.52
N VAL A 748 38.68 3.38 -13.70
CA VAL A 748 39.18 2.05 -14.11
C VAL A 748 38.00 1.09 -14.25
N ARG A 749 37.44 1.02 -15.47
CA ARG A 749 36.24 0.24 -15.78
C ARG A 749 36.47 -0.93 -16.75
N ASP A 750 37.70 -1.18 -17.18
CA ASP A 750 38.05 -2.31 -18.03
C ASP A 750 39.19 -3.16 -17.45
N ARG A 751 39.33 -4.39 -17.97
CA ARG A 751 40.35 -5.33 -17.53
C ARG A 751 41.77 -4.77 -17.69
N ALA A 752 42.05 -4.09 -18.80
CA ALA A 752 43.39 -3.59 -19.12
C ALA A 752 43.85 -2.51 -18.11
N GLY A 753 42.97 -1.57 -17.78
CA GLY A 753 43.17 -0.55 -16.76
C GLY A 753 43.34 -1.18 -15.38
N TYR A 754 42.54 -2.19 -15.04
CA TYR A 754 42.67 -2.90 -13.76
C TYR A 754 44.02 -3.63 -13.65
N GLU A 755 44.46 -4.31 -14.71
CA GLU A 755 45.75 -5.00 -14.74
C GLU A 755 46.94 -4.02 -14.61
N ALA A 756 46.87 -2.86 -15.27
CA ALA A 756 47.86 -1.80 -15.15
C ALA A 756 47.92 -1.21 -13.72
N LEU A 757 46.76 -0.98 -13.11
CA LEU A 757 46.66 -0.52 -11.73
C LEU A 757 47.21 -1.58 -10.76
N ARG A 758 46.80 -2.85 -10.91
CA ARG A 758 47.29 -3.98 -10.12
C ARG A 758 48.81 -4.15 -10.22
N ALA A 759 49.38 -4.02 -11.41
CA ALA A 759 50.83 -4.08 -11.62
C ALA A 759 51.57 -2.92 -10.93
N THR A 760 50.95 -1.74 -10.87
CA THR A 760 51.48 -0.58 -10.14
C THR A 760 51.44 -0.82 -8.64
N VAL A 761 50.29 -1.28 -8.11
CA VAL A 761 50.14 -1.60 -6.69
C VAL A 761 51.12 -2.69 -6.27
N ARG A 762 51.20 -3.80 -7.02
CA ARG A 762 52.11 -4.92 -6.70
C ARG A 762 53.58 -4.50 -6.63
N ARG A 763 54.02 -3.57 -7.49
CA ARG A 763 55.40 -3.06 -7.48
C ARG A 763 55.68 -2.16 -6.28
N GLY A 764 54.71 -1.34 -5.85
CA GLY A 764 54.92 -0.29 -4.84
C GLY A 764 54.40 -0.61 -3.44
N LEU A 765 53.62 -1.69 -3.25
CA LEU A 765 52.89 -1.93 -2.01
C LEU A 765 53.79 -2.12 -0.80
N GLU A 766 54.80 -2.99 -0.89
CA GLU A 766 55.67 -3.32 0.26
C GLU A 766 56.43 -2.08 0.77
N ASP A 767 56.98 -1.26 -0.13
CA ASP A 767 57.69 -0.03 0.22
C ASP A 767 56.74 1.04 0.79
N THR A 768 55.54 1.15 0.23
CA THR A 768 54.54 2.13 0.71
C THR A 768 53.99 1.74 2.08
N VAL A 769 53.71 0.45 2.31
CA VAL A 769 53.33 -0.09 3.62
C VAL A 769 54.41 0.22 4.66
N HIS A 770 55.68 0.01 4.33
CA HIS A 770 56.77 0.29 5.27
C HIS A 770 56.90 1.78 5.61
N ARG A 771 56.68 2.67 4.63
CA ARG A 771 56.62 4.12 4.85
C ARG A 771 55.48 4.51 5.78
N VAL A 772 54.26 4.02 5.50
CA VAL A 772 53.07 4.26 6.33
C VAL A 772 53.26 3.75 7.75
N VAL A 773 53.89 2.58 7.94
CA VAL A 773 54.22 2.06 9.29
C VAL A 773 55.21 2.99 10.01
N THR A 774 56.21 3.51 9.32
CA THR A 774 57.18 4.46 9.91
C THR A 774 56.48 5.74 10.37
N ASP A 775 55.62 6.30 9.53
CA ASP A 775 54.83 7.50 9.87
C ASP A 775 53.87 7.21 11.03
N LEU A 776 53.20 6.05 11.03
CA LEU A 776 52.32 5.62 12.10
C LEU A 776 53.06 5.49 13.44
N VAL A 777 54.27 4.92 13.45
CA VAL A 777 55.07 4.82 14.67
C VAL A 777 55.37 6.22 15.24
N ALA A 778 55.68 7.19 14.37
CA ALA A 778 55.88 8.58 14.80
C ALA A 778 54.59 9.19 15.38
N VAL A 779 53.42 8.93 14.78
CA VAL A 779 52.12 9.39 15.28
C VAL A 779 51.81 8.78 16.65
N LEU A 780 51.94 7.46 16.81
CA LEU A 780 51.66 6.78 18.09
C LEU A 780 52.64 7.20 19.19
N THR A 781 53.90 7.51 18.83
CA THR A 781 54.87 8.06 19.77
C THR A 781 54.41 9.44 20.28
N ALA A 782 54.03 10.35 19.37
CA ALA A 782 53.52 11.66 19.73
C ALA A 782 52.21 11.58 20.55
N ALA A 783 51.32 10.65 20.21
CA ALA A 783 50.08 10.42 20.96
C ALA A 783 50.36 9.96 22.40
N ARG A 784 51.36 9.08 22.59
CA ARG A 784 51.77 8.63 23.92
C ARG A 784 52.44 9.74 24.73
N GLU A 785 53.27 10.56 24.09
CA GLU A 785 53.87 11.75 24.72
C GLU A 785 52.79 12.74 25.20
N LEU A 786 51.75 12.95 24.37
CA LEU A 786 50.60 13.77 24.73
C LEU A 786 49.80 13.17 25.90
N ASP A 787 49.49 11.88 25.88
CA ASP A 787 48.79 11.19 26.97
C ASP A 787 49.56 11.28 28.31
N VAL A 788 50.90 11.15 28.27
CA VAL A 788 51.74 11.37 29.45
C VAL A 788 51.62 12.82 29.96
N ALA A 789 51.66 13.81 29.07
CA ALA A 789 51.51 15.22 29.43
C ALA A 789 50.12 15.52 30.03
N VAL A 790 49.06 14.97 29.43
CA VAL A 790 47.67 15.08 29.91
C VAL A 790 47.51 14.46 31.30
N ARG A 791 48.12 13.31 31.59
CA ARG A 791 48.07 12.68 32.92
C ARG A 791 48.92 13.42 33.96
N GLY A 792 50.00 14.07 33.53
CA GLY A 792 50.86 14.87 34.39
C GLY A 792 50.24 16.21 34.82
N ALA A 793 49.28 16.74 34.06
CA ALA A 793 48.60 17.99 34.38
C ALA A 793 47.47 17.78 35.41
N THR A 794 47.68 18.28 36.63
CA THR A 794 46.76 18.11 37.78
C THR A 794 46.02 19.38 38.19
N SER A 795 46.22 20.50 37.47
CA SER A 795 45.60 21.79 37.79
C SER A 795 44.11 21.80 37.48
N LEU A 796 43.28 22.16 38.47
CA LEU A 796 41.83 22.32 38.29
C LEU A 796 41.47 23.44 37.30
N ALA A 797 42.35 24.44 37.12
CA ALA A 797 42.13 25.51 36.15
C ALA A 797 42.24 25.04 34.68
N LEU A 798 42.81 23.86 34.44
CA LEU A 798 43.03 23.30 33.10
C LEU A 798 42.01 22.22 32.73
N LEU A 799 40.98 21.97 33.56
CA LEU A 799 40.03 20.88 33.32
C LEU A 799 39.41 20.92 31.91
N ASN A 800 38.94 22.10 31.48
CA ASN A 800 38.35 22.26 30.16
C ASN A 800 39.38 22.05 29.03
N THR A 801 40.60 22.60 29.17
CA THR A 801 41.68 22.39 28.21
C THR A 801 42.10 20.91 28.13
N LEU A 802 42.15 20.20 29.26
CA LEU A 802 42.48 18.78 29.30
C LEU A 802 41.40 17.92 28.65
N GLN A 803 40.13 18.27 28.82
CA GLN A 803 39.02 17.59 28.15
C GLN A 803 39.09 17.81 26.63
N ASP A 804 39.20 19.07 26.20
CA ASP A 804 39.30 19.46 24.78
C ASP A 804 40.49 18.79 24.07
N VAL A 805 41.67 18.74 24.72
CA VAL A 805 42.84 18.04 24.18
C VAL A 805 42.65 16.53 24.11
N ARG A 806 41.92 15.92 25.05
CA ARG A 806 41.59 14.48 25.01
C ARG A 806 40.62 14.16 23.87
N GLU A 807 39.60 14.99 23.69
CA GLU A 807 38.63 14.87 22.60
C GLU A 807 39.33 15.01 21.24
N GLN A 808 40.14 16.06 21.06
CA GLN A 808 40.96 16.23 19.85
C GLN A 808 41.88 15.01 19.59
N ALA A 809 42.56 14.50 20.62
CA ALA A 809 43.44 13.35 20.46
C ALA A 809 42.68 12.06 20.08
N ALA A 810 41.49 11.85 20.64
CA ALA A 810 40.64 10.72 20.31
C ALA A 810 40.10 10.82 18.87
N ASP A 811 39.79 12.02 18.39
CA ASP A 811 39.33 12.27 17.02
C ASP A 811 40.46 12.12 15.97
N LEU A 812 41.72 12.29 16.38
CA LEU A 812 42.88 12.10 15.50
C LEU A 812 43.41 10.66 15.49
N VAL A 813 43.28 9.92 16.60
CA VAL A 813 43.85 8.58 16.79
C VAL A 813 42.81 7.63 17.38
N HIS A 814 42.13 6.89 16.50
CA HIS A 814 41.10 5.89 16.82
C HIS A 814 41.26 4.62 15.97
N ASP A 815 40.45 3.58 16.18
CA ASP A 815 40.45 2.40 15.30
C ASP A 815 40.06 2.82 13.87
N GLY A 816 40.88 2.46 12.87
CA GLY A 816 40.65 2.78 11.45
C GLY A 816 41.20 4.12 10.93
N PHE A 817 41.85 4.92 11.78
CA PHE A 817 42.27 6.27 11.40
C PHE A 817 43.32 6.32 10.27
N VAL A 818 44.12 5.27 10.08
CA VAL A 818 45.23 5.30 9.10
C VAL A 818 44.71 5.38 7.66
N SER A 819 43.67 4.61 7.32
CA SER A 819 43.05 4.72 6.01
C SER A 819 42.09 5.92 5.88
N GLU A 820 41.45 6.35 6.97
CA GLU A 820 40.61 7.55 6.98
C GLU A 820 41.41 8.83 6.69
N VAL A 821 42.55 8.99 7.37
CA VAL A 821 43.44 10.14 7.19
C VAL A 821 44.21 10.07 5.87
N GLY A 822 44.60 8.85 5.48
CA GLY A 822 45.37 8.60 4.27
C GLY A 822 46.87 8.85 4.43
N ALA A 823 47.68 8.13 3.65
CA ALA A 823 49.14 8.11 3.78
C ALA A 823 49.80 9.49 3.63
N ALA A 824 49.24 10.38 2.78
CA ALA A 824 49.79 11.71 2.56
C ALA A 824 49.64 12.63 3.78
N ARG A 825 48.55 12.50 4.54
CA ARG A 825 48.24 13.37 5.68
C ARG A 825 48.71 12.79 7.01
N LEU A 826 48.96 11.48 7.09
CA LEU A 826 49.40 10.79 8.31
C LEU A 826 50.60 11.46 9.02
N PRO A 827 51.65 11.95 8.33
CA PRO A 827 52.76 12.65 8.99
C PRO A 827 52.35 13.95 9.70
N HIS A 828 51.27 14.61 9.26
CA HIS A 828 50.79 15.85 9.87
C HIS A 828 50.14 15.63 11.24
N LEU A 829 49.65 14.43 11.55
CA LEU A 829 49.11 14.10 12.87
C LEU A 829 50.15 14.24 13.97
N VAL A 830 51.42 13.94 13.68
CA VAL A 830 52.55 14.17 14.61
C VAL A 830 52.60 15.64 15.03
N ARG A 831 52.42 16.55 14.06
CA ARG A 831 52.43 17.99 14.31
C ARG A 831 51.21 18.42 15.11
N TYR A 832 50.01 17.93 14.80
CA TYR A 832 48.79 18.27 15.53
C TYR A 832 48.86 17.80 16.99
N LEU A 833 49.30 16.58 17.23
CA LEU A 833 49.47 16.03 18.58
C LEU A 833 50.54 16.79 19.39
N ARG A 834 51.67 17.15 18.77
CA ARG A 834 52.70 17.99 19.42
C ARG A 834 52.22 19.41 19.68
N ALA A 835 51.39 19.97 18.81
CA ALA A 835 50.78 21.28 19.04
C ALA A 835 49.83 21.25 20.25
N ALA A 836 49.02 20.20 20.38
CA ALA A 836 48.17 19.96 21.54
C ALA A 836 49.00 19.77 22.82
N GLN A 837 50.13 19.07 22.75
CA GLN A 837 51.05 18.91 23.89
C GLN A 837 51.64 20.27 24.31
N HIS A 838 52.07 21.09 23.36
CA HIS A 838 52.61 22.41 23.63
C HIS A 838 51.55 23.38 24.18
N ARG A 839 50.29 23.26 23.73
CA ARG A 839 49.15 23.99 24.27
C ARG A 839 49.00 23.77 25.78
N LEU A 840 49.12 22.53 26.26
CA LEU A 840 49.01 22.22 27.70
C LEU A 840 50.03 23.00 28.54
N GLY A 841 51.27 23.13 28.04
CA GLY A 841 52.31 23.92 28.70
C GLY A 841 51.95 25.40 28.77
N LYS A 842 51.55 26.00 27.64
CA LYS A 842 51.17 27.41 27.59
C LYS A 842 49.88 27.75 28.35
N ALA A 843 48.91 26.83 28.35
CA ALA A 843 47.66 26.99 29.07
C ALA A 843 47.90 27.04 30.58
N ALA A 844 48.89 26.32 31.10
CA ALA A 844 49.28 26.41 32.51
C ALA A 844 49.78 27.81 32.89
N ASP A 845 50.47 28.51 31.99
CA ASP A 845 50.96 29.87 32.20
C ASP A 845 49.84 30.92 32.08
N ASN A 846 48.89 30.73 31.15
CA ASN A 846 47.77 31.67 30.93
C ASN A 846 46.47 30.96 30.50
N PRO A 847 45.69 30.44 31.46
CA PRO A 847 44.45 29.70 31.17
C PRO A 847 43.38 30.55 30.46
N ASN A 848 43.30 31.85 30.79
CA ASN A 848 42.30 32.74 30.19
C ASN A 848 42.55 32.97 28.70
N ARG A 849 43.82 33.11 28.30
CA ARG A 849 44.18 33.26 26.89
C ARG A 849 43.95 31.96 26.12
N ASP A 850 44.22 30.81 26.73
CA ASP A 850 43.88 29.51 26.13
C ASP A 850 42.37 29.40 25.89
N ALA A 851 41.55 29.73 26.89
CA ALA A 851 40.10 29.69 26.78
C ALA A 851 39.54 30.58 25.65
N GLU A 852 40.09 31.80 25.48
CA GLU A 852 39.70 32.68 24.37
C GLU A 852 40.05 32.09 22.98
N LEU A 853 41.21 31.44 22.86
CA LEU A 853 41.63 30.80 21.61
C LEU A 853 40.84 29.52 21.33
N ALA A 854 40.53 28.74 22.37
CA ALA A 854 39.72 27.53 22.29
C ALA A 854 38.29 27.86 21.80
N TRP A 855 37.68 28.92 22.33
CA TRP A 855 36.36 29.36 21.92
C TRP A 855 36.26 29.62 20.40
N ARG A 856 37.29 30.24 19.80
CA ARG A 856 37.35 30.48 18.35
C ARG A 856 37.39 29.20 17.53
N ILE A 857 38.02 28.14 18.06
CA ILE A 857 38.05 26.83 17.40
C ILE A 857 36.68 26.17 17.50
N HIS A 858 36.07 26.16 18.69
CA HIS A 858 34.75 25.56 18.91
C HIS A 858 33.67 26.22 18.04
N ASP A 859 33.70 27.55 17.90
CA ASP A 859 32.79 28.30 17.01
C ASP A 859 32.88 27.80 15.56
N LEU A 860 34.09 27.60 15.03
CA LEU A 860 34.29 27.06 13.68
C LEU A 860 33.93 25.58 13.55
N GLU A 861 34.11 24.78 14.60
CA GLU A 861 33.69 23.38 14.61
C GLU A 861 32.17 23.22 14.62
N ASP A 862 31.47 24.11 15.32
CA ASP A 862 30.01 24.19 15.29
C ASP A 862 29.52 24.61 13.90
N GLU A 863 30.11 25.65 13.31
CA GLU A 863 29.80 26.06 11.92
C GLU A 863 30.06 24.91 10.92
N TYR A 864 31.17 24.19 11.07
CA TYR A 864 31.51 23.03 10.25
C TYR A 864 30.51 21.88 10.41
N ARG A 865 30.08 21.58 11.65
CA ARG A 865 29.06 20.56 11.93
C ARG A 865 27.74 20.91 11.27
N THR A 866 27.29 22.16 11.41
CA THR A 866 26.07 22.66 10.74
C THR A 866 26.19 22.60 9.21
N ALA A 867 27.34 22.95 8.64
CA ALA A 867 27.56 22.85 7.20
C ALA A 867 27.51 21.40 6.71
N ARG A 868 28.07 20.44 7.47
CA ARG A 868 27.97 19.01 7.16
C ARG A 868 26.54 18.48 7.26
N GLU A 869 25.79 18.88 8.28
CA GLU A 869 24.39 18.51 8.43
C GLU A 869 23.55 19.05 7.28
N ARG A 870 23.79 20.30 6.87
CA ARG A 870 23.13 20.92 5.71
C ARG A 870 23.49 20.19 4.41
N ALA A 871 24.77 19.87 4.18
CA ALA A 871 25.20 19.14 3.00
C ALA A 871 24.58 17.73 2.95
N ALA A 872 24.49 17.04 4.09
CA ALA A 872 23.84 15.73 4.20
C ALA A 872 22.31 15.78 4.00
N ALA A 873 21.68 16.94 4.24
CA ALA A 873 20.25 17.15 3.99
C ALA A 873 19.94 17.55 2.54
N GLY A 874 20.90 18.18 1.84
CA GLY A 874 20.76 18.63 0.46
C GLY A 874 21.09 17.56 -0.60
N PRO A 875 21.09 17.94 -1.89
CA PRO A 875 21.45 17.04 -2.99
C PRO A 875 22.91 16.54 -2.86
N PRO A 876 23.22 15.30 -3.29
CA PRO A 876 24.58 14.77 -3.30
C PRO A 876 25.50 15.64 -4.17
N ASP A 877 26.53 16.22 -3.58
CA ASP A 877 27.51 17.05 -4.28
C ASP A 877 28.93 16.60 -3.91
N PRO A 878 29.61 15.86 -4.80
CA PRO A 878 30.98 15.39 -4.55
C PRO A 878 31.99 16.51 -4.32
N ALA A 879 31.81 17.67 -4.97
CA ALA A 879 32.74 18.79 -4.84
C ALA A 879 32.60 19.45 -3.47
N ARG A 880 31.35 19.67 -3.02
CA ARG A 880 31.06 20.18 -1.68
C ARG A 880 31.52 19.22 -0.59
N ASP A 881 31.29 17.92 -0.75
CA ASP A 881 31.73 16.91 0.21
C ASP A 881 33.27 16.87 0.33
N ALA A 882 33.98 17.01 -0.79
CA ALA A 882 35.43 17.12 -0.79
C ALA A 882 35.92 18.42 -0.11
N ALA A 883 35.28 19.55 -0.39
CA ALA A 883 35.59 20.83 0.23
C ALA A 883 35.39 20.81 1.75
N LEU A 884 34.28 20.26 2.23
CA LEU A 884 34.02 20.04 3.66
C LEU A 884 35.07 19.10 4.28
N GLY A 885 35.46 18.04 3.56
CA GLY A 885 36.56 17.16 3.97
C GLY A 885 37.88 17.90 4.21
N ASP A 886 38.18 18.92 3.40
CA ASP A 886 39.36 19.77 3.55
C ASP A 886 39.24 20.77 4.71
N VAL A 887 38.04 21.30 4.96
CA VAL A 887 37.78 22.23 6.07
C VAL A 887 38.14 21.62 7.43
N ARG A 888 37.82 20.33 7.67
CA ARG A 888 38.25 19.60 8.88
C ARG A 888 39.75 19.82 9.15
N TRP A 889 40.57 19.67 8.13
CA TRP A 889 42.03 19.77 8.28
C TRP A 889 42.49 21.20 8.39
N MET A 890 41.81 22.16 7.77
CA MET A 890 42.08 23.58 8.00
C MET A 890 41.87 23.96 9.48
N ILE A 891 40.89 23.37 10.16
CA ILE A 891 40.69 23.59 11.61
C ILE A 891 41.91 23.06 12.40
N GLU A 892 42.44 21.88 12.07
CA GLU A 892 43.66 21.36 12.69
C GLU A 892 44.89 22.25 12.42
N GLU A 893 45.04 22.77 11.20
CA GLU A 893 46.10 23.74 10.88
C GLU A 893 45.92 25.05 11.67
N LEU A 894 44.68 25.51 11.87
CA LEU A 894 44.39 26.69 12.68
C LEU A 894 44.80 26.45 14.13
N ARG A 895 44.51 25.27 14.71
CA ARG A 895 44.98 24.89 16.06
C ARG A 895 46.50 25.01 16.19
N VAL A 896 47.26 24.52 15.20
CA VAL A 896 48.73 24.69 15.20
C VAL A 896 49.11 26.17 15.17
N SER A 897 48.48 26.97 14.32
CA SER A 897 48.78 28.41 14.19
C SER A 897 48.44 29.23 15.45
N LEU A 898 47.42 28.83 16.22
CA LEU A 898 47.03 29.52 17.45
C LEU A 898 47.88 29.07 18.65
N PHE A 899 48.08 27.77 18.82
CA PHE A 899 48.67 27.23 20.04
C PHE A 899 50.18 26.93 19.93
N ALA A 900 50.69 26.69 18.73
CA ALA A 900 52.06 26.21 18.51
C ALA A 900 52.71 26.77 17.22
N GLN A 901 52.69 28.11 17.06
CA GLN A 901 53.21 28.84 15.89
C GLN A 901 54.59 28.40 15.38
N HIS A 902 55.50 28.02 16.29
CA HIS A 902 56.86 27.60 15.95
C HIS A 902 56.92 26.28 15.16
N LEU A 903 55.86 25.46 15.18
CA LEU A 903 55.78 24.22 14.40
C LEU A 903 55.44 24.47 12.92
N GLY A 904 54.89 25.65 12.59
CA GLY A 904 54.51 26.05 11.24
C GLY A 904 53.32 25.27 10.65
N THR A 905 52.63 25.88 9.70
CA THR A 905 51.58 25.21 8.90
C THR A 905 52.05 25.08 7.45
N PRO A 906 51.65 24.03 6.71
CA PRO A 906 52.06 23.80 5.33
C PRO A 906 51.34 24.76 4.37
N VAL A 907 50.20 25.28 4.79
CA VAL A 907 49.40 26.27 4.06
C VAL A 907 48.99 27.42 5.00
N PRO A 908 48.87 28.66 4.48
CA PRO A 908 48.32 29.77 5.26
C PRO A 908 46.84 29.54 5.58
N VAL A 909 46.51 29.53 6.86
CA VAL A 909 45.16 29.31 7.39
C VAL A 909 44.71 30.48 8.28
N SER A 910 43.43 30.80 8.25
CA SER A 910 42.80 31.82 9.11
C SER A 910 41.32 31.52 9.27
N GLU A 911 40.70 32.06 10.33
CA GLU A 911 39.25 31.95 10.56
C GLU A 911 38.46 32.40 9.32
N LYS A 912 38.84 33.53 8.72
CA LYS A 912 38.19 34.07 7.50
C LYS A 912 38.23 33.08 6.34
N ARG A 913 39.36 32.38 6.15
CA ARG A 913 39.52 31.42 5.05
C ARG A 913 38.68 30.16 5.28
N ILE A 914 38.58 29.69 6.52
CA ILE A 914 37.71 28.57 6.91
C ILE A 914 36.24 28.93 6.66
N ARG A 915 35.78 30.09 7.16
CA ARG A 915 34.40 30.55 6.92
C ARG A 915 34.08 30.72 5.44
N THR A 916 35.04 31.18 4.63
CA THR A 916 34.86 31.27 3.16
C THR A 916 34.70 29.88 2.54
N ALA A 917 35.47 28.88 3.00
CA ALA A 917 35.36 27.51 2.52
C ALA A 917 34.12 26.77 3.03
N LEU A 918 33.51 27.21 4.14
CA LEU A 918 32.22 26.72 4.65
C LEU A 918 31.01 27.32 3.94
N ALA A 919 31.20 28.49 3.31
CA ALA A 919 30.13 29.21 2.61
C ALA A 919 29.99 28.83 1.13
N GLY A 920 31.05 28.26 0.53
CA GLY A 920 30.99 27.65 -0.80
C GLY A 920 30.66 26.17 -0.69
#